data_AF-A0A6H0WHD6-F1
#
_entry.id   AF-A0A6H0WHD6-F1
#
_cell.length_a   1.000
_cell.length_b   1.000
_cell.length_c   1.000
_cell.angle_alpha   90.00
_cell.angle_beta   90.00
_cell.angle_gamma   90.00
#
_symmetry.space_group_name_H-M   'P 1'
#
loop_
_entity.id
_entity.type
_entity.pdbx_description
1 polymer ?
#
loop_
_entity_poly.entity_id
_entity_poly.type
_entity_poly.pdbx_seq_one_letter_code
_entity_poly.pdbx_strand_id
1 'polypeptide(L)'
;MKKQRLVLAGNGMAGIRCIEEILKLNRQMFEIVIFGSEPHPNYNRILLSSVLQGETSLDDITLNSKEWYAANGITLYTGETVVHIDTDRQRVITDRKRTLPYDTFIVATGSSPHILPIPGADKEGVYGFRTIEDCQALMSMAKHNQKAAVIGAGLLGLEAAVGLQHLGMDVSVIHHSAGIMQKQLDQTASRLLQADLERKGLTFHLEKDTVSISGTAQPDGIQFKDGTSLKADLIVMAAGVRPNIELAVSSGIAVNRGIIVNDCMQTSEPNVYAVGECAEHNGTVYGLVSPLYEQGKVLAKHICGVPCEGYQGSAPFAALKIAGIDVWSAGKVHEDDRTTSISIRDEQAGIYKKALFEDDKLAGVILYGDTRDKRRFLDSLLTQRDISIVKKQLFAPEKTDTSFKSMPLSETICQCNSVTKGAIEEAVHTKDLTTVEEVKHCTKASGSCGGCKPLVEDLLRYMSSGEYTEPAGTPSFCGCTDFTEDDIIAELQRKPFTTPAEVMNQLGWKTKNGCGKCVPAIQYYLEMLYPGFIQPEPAAEDTCTLIPQMYGGRTNAEQLRNIADIIETYSIPDASITHSQRLKLSGIRPADLPHIKNDLKIPAYSNKHRRTLQSVRACTCGQNRSIQKLAAQIERHLEMLSMPACISISLSCEADCTAAALQDVGAIRTPAGWDIYIGGVRRTHARSGALFCVTDTAESTARMIKGLIQYYRETAHYEEAVHQWMDRVGIVNIREVLFEEDLRTHLLENLKTDLSLIQKLPLKTGAHKKG
;
A
#
# COMPACT_ATOMS: atom_id res chain seq x y z
N MET A 1 -31.96 9.15 -10.81
CA MET A 1 -31.92 7.81 -11.42
C MET A 1 -32.38 6.79 -10.39
N LYS A 2 -33.09 5.73 -10.81
CA LYS A 2 -33.46 4.62 -9.92
C LYS A 2 -32.18 3.86 -9.54
N LYS A 3 -31.99 3.54 -8.25
CA LYS A 3 -30.84 2.74 -7.81
C LYS A 3 -30.90 1.34 -8.44
N GLN A 4 -29.76 0.81 -8.85
CA GLN A 4 -29.66 -0.58 -9.27
C GLN A 4 -29.77 -1.50 -8.05
N ARG A 5 -30.39 -2.65 -8.18
CA ARG A 5 -30.51 -3.61 -7.09
C ARG A 5 -29.33 -4.55 -7.06
N LEU A 6 -28.57 -4.51 -5.97
CA LEU A 6 -27.48 -5.42 -5.69
C LEU A 6 -27.96 -6.44 -4.65
N VAL A 7 -27.91 -7.72 -5.02
CA VAL A 7 -28.22 -8.82 -4.10
C VAL A 7 -26.94 -9.59 -3.78
N LEU A 8 -26.70 -9.82 -2.49
CA LEU A 8 -25.56 -10.60 -1.99
C LEU A 8 -26.07 -11.89 -1.32
N ALA A 9 -25.57 -13.04 -1.77
CA ALA A 9 -25.76 -14.33 -1.10
C ALA A 9 -24.51 -14.68 -0.28
N GLY A 10 -24.59 -14.52 1.04
CA GLY A 10 -23.50 -14.80 1.97
C GLY A 10 -23.13 -13.58 2.82
N ASN A 11 -23.59 -13.55 4.07
CA ASN A 11 -23.30 -12.51 5.06
C ASN A 11 -21.94 -12.71 5.76
N GLY A 12 -20.93 -13.21 5.04
CA GLY A 12 -19.60 -13.50 5.57
C GLY A 12 -18.62 -12.32 5.45
N MET A 13 -17.40 -12.50 5.95
CA MET A 13 -16.34 -11.46 5.93
C MET A 13 -16.04 -10.94 4.52
N ALA A 14 -15.92 -11.83 3.52
CA ALA A 14 -15.58 -11.45 2.14
C ALA A 14 -16.69 -10.63 1.46
N GLY A 15 -17.94 -11.12 1.53
CA GLY A 15 -19.10 -10.45 0.95
C GLY A 15 -19.33 -9.07 1.57
N ILE A 16 -19.32 -8.98 2.90
CA ILE A 16 -19.51 -7.70 3.57
C ILE A 16 -18.34 -6.74 3.35
N ARG A 17 -17.10 -7.24 3.25
CA ARG A 17 -16.00 -6.38 2.86
C ARG A 17 -16.20 -5.79 1.46
N CYS A 18 -16.68 -6.57 0.49
CA CYS A 18 -17.05 -6.05 -0.82
C CYS A 18 -18.11 -4.94 -0.70
N ILE A 19 -19.14 -5.12 0.13
CA ILE A 19 -20.17 -4.09 0.37
C ILE A 19 -19.58 -2.83 1.00
N GLU A 20 -18.68 -2.96 1.99
CA GLU A 20 -17.99 -1.81 2.59
C GLU A 20 -17.21 -1.01 1.54
N GLU A 21 -16.49 -1.67 0.63
CA GLU A 21 -15.75 -1.00 -0.45
C GLU A 21 -16.70 -0.34 -1.48
N ILE A 22 -17.83 -0.99 -1.82
CA ILE A 22 -18.87 -0.40 -2.67
C ILE A 22 -19.43 0.87 -2.03
N LEU A 23 -19.74 0.84 -0.73
CA LEU A 23 -20.24 2.01 0.00
C LEU A 23 -19.20 3.13 0.06
N LYS A 24 -17.91 2.83 0.18
CA LYS A 24 -16.85 3.85 0.12
C LYS A 24 -16.78 4.53 -1.24
N LEU A 25 -16.89 3.75 -2.33
CA LEU A 25 -16.81 4.27 -3.69
C LEU A 25 -18.08 5.04 -4.09
N ASN A 26 -19.26 4.48 -3.83
CA ASN A 26 -20.53 5.11 -4.18
C ASN A 26 -21.72 4.59 -3.33
N ARG A 27 -22.03 5.30 -2.25
CA ARG A 27 -23.16 4.98 -1.34
C ARG A 27 -24.54 5.01 -2.01
N GLN A 28 -24.71 5.71 -3.13
CA GLN A 28 -26.04 5.97 -3.72
C GLN A 28 -26.33 5.13 -4.97
N MET A 29 -25.37 4.34 -5.44
CA MET A 29 -25.51 3.57 -6.68
C MET A 29 -26.52 2.41 -6.54
N PHE A 30 -26.48 1.71 -5.40
CA PHE A 30 -27.21 0.45 -5.22
C PHE A 30 -28.28 0.49 -4.11
N GLU A 31 -29.39 -0.20 -4.35
CA GLU A 31 -30.28 -0.75 -3.33
C GLU A 31 -29.74 -2.14 -2.95
N ILE A 32 -29.24 -2.30 -1.72
CA ILE A 32 -28.49 -3.49 -1.31
C ILE A 32 -29.38 -4.42 -0.47
N VAL A 33 -29.46 -5.68 -0.89
CA VAL A 33 -30.14 -6.76 -0.15
C VAL A 33 -29.16 -7.90 0.09
N ILE A 34 -29.08 -8.37 1.33
CA ILE A 34 -28.14 -9.41 1.75
C ILE A 34 -28.90 -10.57 2.36
N PHE A 35 -28.58 -11.78 1.91
CA PHE A 35 -29.07 -13.04 2.48
C PHE A 35 -27.94 -13.77 3.19
N GLY A 36 -28.19 -14.23 4.41
CA GLY A 36 -27.28 -15.07 5.18
C GLY A 36 -28.01 -16.27 5.79
N SER A 37 -27.44 -17.47 5.61
CA SER A 37 -27.99 -18.70 6.18
C SER A 37 -27.90 -18.74 7.71
N GLU A 38 -26.92 -18.07 8.30
CA GLU A 38 -26.77 -17.98 9.76
C GLU A 38 -27.72 -16.91 10.35
N PRO A 39 -28.25 -17.10 11.57
CA PRO A 39 -29.22 -16.19 12.20
C PRO A 39 -28.59 -14.91 12.78
N HIS A 40 -27.32 -14.62 12.45
CA HIS A 40 -26.52 -13.57 13.05
C HIS A 40 -26.09 -12.49 12.02
N PRO A 41 -25.77 -11.26 12.48
CA PRO A 41 -24.95 -10.31 11.71
C PRO A 41 -23.59 -10.90 11.34
N ASN A 42 -22.83 -10.23 10.47
CA ASN A 42 -21.51 -10.75 10.10
C ASN A 42 -20.51 -10.62 11.25
N TYR A 43 -19.61 -11.59 11.36
CA TYR A 43 -18.63 -11.67 12.43
C TYR A 43 -17.27 -12.14 11.89
N ASN A 44 -16.23 -11.93 12.70
CA ASN A 44 -14.88 -12.38 12.41
C ASN A 44 -14.75 -13.86 12.76
N ARG A 45 -14.96 -14.71 11.75
CA ARG A 45 -14.91 -16.16 11.91
C ARG A 45 -13.53 -16.69 12.32
N ILE A 46 -12.45 -15.95 12.06
CA ILE A 46 -11.11 -16.35 12.51
C ILE A 46 -11.04 -16.39 14.04
N LEU A 47 -11.79 -15.52 14.72
CA LEU A 47 -11.74 -15.40 16.18
C LEU A 47 -12.63 -16.41 16.90
N LEU A 48 -13.32 -17.32 16.19
CA LEU A 48 -14.08 -18.40 16.84
C LEU A 48 -13.19 -19.29 17.71
N SER A 49 -11.93 -19.50 17.31
CA SER A 49 -10.95 -20.22 18.14
C SER A 49 -10.63 -19.49 19.43
N SER A 50 -10.44 -18.17 19.39
CA SER A 50 -10.28 -17.34 20.60
C SER A 50 -11.53 -17.36 21.48
N VAL A 51 -12.74 -17.41 20.91
CA VAL A 51 -13.97 -17.59 21.68
C VAL A 51 -13.98 -18.94 22.39
N LEU A 52 -13.67 -20.02 21.65
CA LEU A 52 -13.60 -21.37 22.22
C LEU A 52 -12.54 -21.46 23.34
N GLN A 53 -11.44 -20.72 23.22
CA GLN A 53 -10.38 -20.61 24.23
C GLN A 53 -10.73 -19.70 25.42
N GLY A 54 -11.88 -19.00 25.38
CA GLY A 54 -12.32 -18.08 26.42
C GLY A 54 -11.59 -16.72 26.44
N GLU A 55 -10.86 -16.37 25.38
CA GLU A 55 -10.11 -15.11 25.28
C GLU A 55 -10.99 -13.92 24.88
N THR A 56 -12.13 -14.18 24.23
CA THR A 56 -13.06 -13.15 23.73
C THR A 56 -14.49 -13.69 23.72
N SER A 57 -15.50 -12.81 23.68
CA SER A 57 -16.90 -13.21 23.62
C SER A 57 -17.42 -13.28 22.18
N LEU A 58 -18.59 -13.93 22.00
CA LEU A 58 -19.29 -13.94 20.71
C LEU A 58 -19.72 -12.55 20.25
N ASP A 59 -20.02 -11.64 21.19
CA ASP A 59 -20.40 -10.27 20.87
C ASP A 59 -19.19 -9.48 20.35
N ASP A 60 -18.00 -9.68 20.94
CA ASP A 60 -16.75 -8.99 20.58
C ASP A 60 -16.25 -9.32 19.16
N ILE A 61 -16.66 -10.47 18.61
CA ILE A 61 -16.26 -10.89 17.26
C ILE A 61 -17.23 -10.37 16.18
N THR A 62 -18.32 -9.71 16.55
CA THR A 62 -19.25 -9.08 15.58
C THR A 62 -18.53 -7.96 14.83
N LEU A 63 -18.59 -7.98 13.49
CA LEU A 63 -17.89 -7.01 12.66
C LEU A 63 -18.73 -5.77 12.35
N ASN A 64 -19.99 -5.99 11.99
CA ASN A 64 -20.97 -4.92 11.78
C ASN A 64 -22.27 -5.24 12.53
N SER A 65 -22.73 -4.29 13.33
CA SER A 65 -23.95 -4.45 14.12
C SER A 65 -25.21 -4.35 13.25
N LYS A 66 -26.37 -4.73 13.78
CA LYS A 66 -27.65 -4.60 13.06
C LYS A 66 -27.94 -3.14 12.66
N GLU A 67 -27.55 -2.20 13.52
CA GLU A 67 -27.70 -0.77 13.32
C GLU A 67 -26.84 -0.27 12.16
N TRP A 68 -25.67 -0.87 11.94
CA TRP A 68 -24.82 -0.52 10.79
C TRP A 68 -25.52 -0.83 9.46
N TYR A 69 -26.18 -1.98 9.34
CA TYR A 69 -26.94 -2.32 8.13
C TYR A 69 -28.08 -1.32 7.91
N ALA A 70 -28.84 -1.00 8.96
CA ALA A 70 -29.93 -0.03 8.89
C ALA A 70 -29.43 1.38 8.50
N ALA A 71 -28.35 1.87 9.11
CA ALA A 71 -27.75 3.18 8.85
C ALA A 71 -27.21 3.31 7.41
N ASN A 72 -26.85 2.21 6.76
CA ASN A 72 -26.42 2.18 5.36
C ASN A 72 -27.55 1.83 4.38
N GLY A 73 -28.80 1.70 4.85
CA GLY A 73 -29.95 1.37 4.01
C GLY A 73 -29.87 -0.03 3.40
N ILE A 74 -29.19 -0.96 4.08
CA ILE A 74 -29.05 -2.35 3.65
C ILE A 74 -30.18 -3.19 4.24
N THR A 75 -30.87 -3.96 3.39
CA THR A 75 -31.84 -4.96 3.85
C THR A 75 -31.12 -6.27 4.12
N LEU A 76 -31.05 -6.70 5.39
CA LEU A 76 -30.43 -7.96 5.79
C LEU A 76 -31.49 -9.00 6.15
N TYR A 77 -31.44 -10.17 5.50
CA TYR A 77 -32.19 -11.36 5.85
C TYR A 77 -31.25 -12.42 6.45
N THR A 78 -31.33 -12.60 7.77
CA THR A 78 -30.61 -13.67 8.49
C THR A 78 -31.46 -14.94 8.58
N GLY A 79 -30.82 -16.11 8.64
CA GLY A 79 -31.52 -17.40 8.64
C GLY A 79 -32.33 -17.68 7.37
N GLU A 80 -31.94 -17.09 6.23
CA GLU A 80 -32.62 -17.24 4.93
C GLU A 80 -31.56 -17.49 3.85
N THR A 81 -31.65 -18.66 3.20
CA THR A 81 -30.64 -19.14 2.25
C THR A 81 -31.12 -18.93 0.82
N VAL A 82 -30.26 -18.38 -0.05
CA VAL A 82 -30.52 -18.38 -1.50
C VAL A 82 -30.28 -19.79 -2.03
N VAL A 83 -31.30 -20.40 -2.64
CA VAL A 83 -31.26 -21.80 -3.10
C VAL A 83 -31.26 -21.93 -4.62
N HIS A 84 -31.60 -20.86 -5.36
CA HIS A 84 -31.61 -20.87 -6.81
C HIS A 84 -31.38 -19.47 -7.40
N ILE A 85 -30.63 -19.40 -8.51
CA ILE A 85 -30.44 -18.21 -9.34
C ILE A 85 -31.11 -18.49 -10.68
N ASP A 86 -32.13 -17.70 -11.02
CA ASP A 86 -32.77 -17.70 -12.33
C ASP A 86 -32.08 -16.60 -13.16
N THR A 87 -31.05 -17.00 -13.92
CA THR A 87 -30.19 -16.11 -14.71
C THR A 87 -30.93 -15.49 -15.89
N ASP A 88 -31.84 -16.26 -16.51
CA ASP A 88 -32.70 -15.80 -17.62
C ASP A 88 -33.59 -14.62 -17.20
N ARG A 89 -34.18 -14.69 -16.01
CA ARG A 89 -35.08 -13.65 -15.48
C ARG A 89 -34.42 -12.70 -14.49
N GLN A 90 -33.12 -12.86 -14.25
CA GLN A 90 -32.31 -12.10 -13.28
C GLN A 90 -32.98 -11.98 -11.91
N ARG A 91 -33.30 -13.12 -11.30
CA ARG A 91 -33.91 -13.18 -9.96
C ARG A 91 -33.35 -14.32 -9.13
N VAL A 92 -33.37 -14.15 -7.81
CA VAL A 92 -33.00 -15.20 -6.85
C VAL A 92 -34.22 -15.74 -6.13
N ILE A 93 -34.15 -17.02 -5.73
CA ILE A 93 -35.17 -17.70 -4.92
C ILE A 93 -34.53 -18.19 -3.63
N THR A 94 -35.21 -17.96 -2.50
CA THR A 94 -34.76 -18.43 -1.18
C THR A 94 -35.47 -19.69 -0.72
N ASP A 95 -34.91 -20.36 0.29
CA ASP A 95 -35.53 -21.49 1.01
C ASP A 95 -36.90 -21.14 1.62
N ARG A 96 -37.14 -19.85 1.89
CA ARG A 96 -38.44 -19.30 2.32
C ARG A 96 -39.37 -18.91 1.17
N LYS A 97 -39.07 -19.35 -0.05
CA LYS A 97 -39.83 -19.07 -1.29
C LYS A 97 -39.91 -17.58 -1.64
N ARG A 98 -39.04 -16.73 -1.08
CA ARG A 98 -38.92 -15.33 -1.51
C ARG A 98 -38.32 -15.30 -2.91
N THR A 99 -38.91 -14.50 -3.79
CA THR A 99 -38.34 -14.21 -5.10
C THR A 99 -37.96 -12.73 -5.15
N LEU A 100 -36.72 -12.43 -5.55
CA LEU A 100 -36.21 -11.07 -5.63
C LEU A 100 -35.43 -10.87 -6.94
N PRO A 101 -35.80 -9.88 -7.79
CA PRO A 101 -34.99 -9.56 -8.96
C PRO A 101 -33.68 -8.90 -8.55
N TYR A 102 -32.65 -8.95 -9.39
CA TYR A 102 -31.37 -8.28 -9.20
C TYR A 102 -30.91 -7.61 -10.50
N ASP A 103 -30.19 -6.50 -10.38
CA ASP A 103 -29.39 -5.92 -11.47
C ASP A 103 -27.93 -6.40 -11.38
N THR A 104 -27.45 -6.63 -10.15
CA THR A 104 -26.15 -7.21 -9.84
C THR A 104 -26.33 -8.28 -8.76
N PHE A 105 -25.77 -9.48 -8.96
CA PHE A 105 -25.78 -10.55 -7.97
C PHE A 105 -24.35 -10.97 -7.59
N ILE A 106 -24.07 -11.04 -6.29
CA ILE A 106 -22.78 -11.45 -5.75
C ILE A 106 -22.95 -12.73 -4.93
N VAL A 107 -22.21 -13.77 -5.29
CA VAL A 107 -22.10 -15.03 -4.54
C VAL A 107 -20.89 -14.94 -3.62
N ALA A 108 -21.13 -14.92 -2.31
CA ALA A 108 -20.12 -14.91 -1.26
C ALA A 108 -20.40 -16.01 -0.23
N THR A 109 -20.76 -17.20 -0.72
CA THR A 109 -21.21 -18.36 0.06
C THR A 109 -20.09 -19.03 0.86
N GLY A 110 -18.83 -18.67 0.61
CA GLY A 110 -17.68 -19.14 1.37
C GLY A 110 -17.46 -20.64 1.24
N SER A 111 -17.17 -21.29 2.37
CA SER A 111 -16.86 -22.72 2.43
C SER A 111 -17.46 -23.39 3.68
N SER A 112 -17.71 -24.69 3.59
CA SER A 112 -18.20 -25.53 4.68
C SER A 112 -17.14 -26.53 5.16
N PRO A 113 -17.17 -26.96 6.44
CA PRO A 113 -16.29 -28.01 6.94
C PRO A 113 -16.37 -29.27 6.10
N HIS A 114 -15.22 -29.89 5.82
CA HIS A 114 -15.20 -31.21 5.24
C HIS A 114 -15.42 -32.26 6.33
N ILE A 115 -16.68 -32.66 6.51
CA ILE A 115 -17.03 -33.83 7.34
C ILE A 115 -16.66 -35.10 6.57
N LEU A 116 -15.91 -35.98 7.23
CA LEU A 116 -15.46 -37.24 6.63
C LEU A 116 -16.66 -38.20 6.47
N PRO A 117 -16.83 -38.84 5.30
CA PRO A 117 -17.96 -39.75 5.05
C PRO A 117 -17.69 -41.13 5.66
N ILE A 118 -17.60 -41.18 7.00
CA ILE A 118 -17.34 -42.40 7.77
C ILE A 118 -18.56 -42.77 8.63
N PRO A 119 -18.78 -44.06 8.94
CA PRO A 119 -19.87 -44.47 9.82
C PRO A 119 -19.80 -43.74 11.18
N GLY A 120 -20.91 -43.13 11.58
CA GLY A 120 -21.03 -42.39 12.84
C GLY A 120 -20.65 -40.91 12.80
N ALA A 121 -20.35 -40.35 11.63
CA ALA A 121 -20.07 -38.92 11.45
C ALA A 121 -21.29 -38.00 11.72
N ASP A 122 -22.49 -38.57 11.76
CA ASP A 122 -23.78 -37.92 11.96
C ASP A 122 -24.28 -37.96 13.41
N LYS A 123 -23.51 -38.56 14.33
CA LYS A 123 -23.86 -38.66 15.75
C LYS A 123 -23.87 -37.29 16.44
N GLU A 124 -24.73 -37.14 17.44
CA GLU A 124 -24.66 -36.00 18.37
C GLU A 124 -23.35 -36.08 19.15
N GLY A 125 -22.58 -34.99 19.24
CA GLY A 125 -21.21 -35.03 19.75
C GLY A 125 -20.12 -35.11 18.67
N VAL A 126 -20.51 -35.13 17.39
CA VAL A 126 -19.58 -35.01 16.25
C VAL A 126 -19.87 -33.71 15.51
N TYR A 127 -18.92 -32.77 15.55
CA TYR A 127 -19.10 -31.43 14.99
C TYR A 127 -17.98 -31.05 14.04
N GLY A 128 -18.28 -30.17 13.10
CA GLY A 128 -17.25 -29.33 12.48
C GLY A 128 -16.80 -28.24 13.44
N PHE A 129 -15.99 -27.30 12.95
CA PHE A 129 -15.69 -26.08 13.69
C PHE A 129 -15.59 -24.91 12.74
N ARG A 130 -16.70 -24.22 12.49
CA ARG A 130 -16.75 -23.15 11.50
C ARG A 130 -17.71 -22.03 11.85
N THR A 131 -18.86 -22.32 12.44
CA THR A 131 -19.88 -21.30 12.76
C THR A 131 -19.93 -20.97 14.26
N ILE A 132 -20.72 -19.95 14.62
CA ILE A 132 -21.02 -19.64 16.02
C ILE A 132 -21.73 -20.83 16.68
N GLU A 133 -22.66 -21.47 15.97
CA GLU A 133 -23.41 -22.64 16.44
C GLU A 133 -22.48 -23.83 16.72
N ASP A 134 -21.50 -24.09 15.83
CA ASP A 134 -20.48 -25.11 16.09
C ASP A 134 -19.72 -24.79 17.38
N CYS A 135 -19.26 -23.53 17.53
CA CYS A 135 -18.52 -23.09 18.72
C CYS A 135 -19.34 -23.25 20.00
N GLN A 136 -20.61 -22.84 19.98
CA GLN A 136 -21.53 -22.98 21.12
C GLN A 136 -21.79 -24.45 21.46
N ALA A 137 -21.97 -25.31 20.44
CA ALA A 137 -22.13 -26.74 20.65
C ALA A 137 -20.91 -27.34 21.33
N LEU A 138 -19.70 -27.02 20.85
CA LEU A 138 -18.44 -27.48 21.46
C LEU A 138 -18.31 -27.00 22.92
N MET A 139 -18.56 -25.71 23.19
CA MET A 139 -18.54 -25.17 24.55
C MET A 139 -19.57 -25.81 25.48
N SER A 140 -20.74 -26.17 24.95
CA SER A 140 -21.80 -26.84 25.72
C SER A 140 -21.41 -28.27 26.05
N MET A 141 -20.93 -29.03 25.05
CA MET A 141 -20.51 -30.43 25.24
C MET A 141 -19.30 -30.55 26.18
N ALA A 142 -18.35 -29.62 26.10
CA ALA A 142 -17.18 -29.60 26.98
C ALA A 142 -17.54 -29.50 28.48
N LYS A 143 -18.75 -29.06 28.84
CA LYS A 143 -19.21 -29.04 30.25
C LYS A 143 -19.58 -30.42 30.80
N HIS A 144 -19.91 -31.36 29.93
CA HIS A 144 -20.46 -32.67 30.29
C HIS A 144 -19.58 -33.85 29.85
N ASN A 145 -18.63 -33.60 28.96
CA ASN A 145 -17.72 -34.57 28.38
C ASN A 145 -16.30 -34.36 28.90
N GLN A 146 -15.48 -35.42 28.88
CA GLN A 146 -14.10 -35.36 29.40
C GLN A 146 -13.03 -35.55 28.33
N LYS A 147 -13.33 -36.22 27.21
CA LYS A 147 -12.34 -36.69 26.23
C LYS A 147 -12.67 -36.26 24.81
N ALA A 148 -11.97 -35.24 24.32
CA ALA A 148 -12.14 -34.78 22.96
C ALA A 148 -11.14 -35.44 22.00
N ALA A 149 -11.61 -35.78 20.80
CA ALA A 149 -10.76 -36.13 19.68
C ALA A 149 -10.92 -35.11 18.54
N VAL A 150 -9.83 -34.52 18.09
CA VAL A 150 -9.81 -33.59 16.96
C VAL A 150 -9.19 -34.28 15.76
N ILE A 151 -9.98 -34.52 14.72
CA ILE A 151 -9.54 -35.13 13.47
C ILE A 151 -9.04 -34.03 12.53
N GLY A 152 -7.72 -33.95 12.36
CA GLY A 152 -7.02 -33.00 11.50
C GLY A 152 -6.09 -32.07 12.29
N ALA A 153 -4.80 -32.12 11.99
CA ALA A 153 -3.78 -31.27 12.62
C ALA A 153 -3.41 -30.03 11.76
N GLY A 154 -4.40 -29.44 11.10
CA GLY A 154 -4.29 -28.12 10.46
C GLY A 154 -4.59 -26.99 11.45
N LEU A 155 -4.49 -25.73 11.01
CA LEU A 155 -4.58 -24.55 11.89
C LEU A 155 -5.84 -24.60 12.78
N LEU A 156 -6.98 -24.74 12.13
CA LEU A 156 -8.28 -24.76 12.78
C LEU A 156 -8.44 -25.94 13.76
N GLY A 157 -7.89 -27.10 13.42
CA GLY A 157 -7.93 -28.28 14.29
C GLY A 157 -7.05 -28.09 15.53
N LEU A 158 -5.84 -27.57 15.35
CA LEU A 158 -4.94 -27.29 16.48
C LEU A 158 -5.51 -26.19 17.39
N GLU A 159 -6.08 -25.15 16.83
CA GLU A 159 -6.76 -24.10 17.61
C GLU A 159 -8.00 -24.61 18.35
N ALA A 160 -8.80 -25.48 17.72
CA ALA A 160 -9.93 -26.13 18.38
C ALA A 160 -9.46 -27.05 19.53
N ALA A 161 -8.37 -27.80 19.31
CA ALA A 161 -7.79 -28.68 20.32
C ALA A 161 -7.32 -27.89 21.56
N VAL A 162 -6.62 -26.77 21.34
CA VAL A 162 -6.22 -25.87 22.42
C VAL A 162 -7.43 -25.27 23.14
N GLY A 163 -8.47 -24.86 22.40
CA GLY A 163 -9.71 -24.37 23.00
C GLY A 163 -10.40 -25.39 23.91
N LEU A 164 -10.56 -26.63 23.44
CA LEU A 164 -11.14 -27.71 24.25
C LEU A 164 -10.28 -28.07 25.46
N GLN A 165 -8.96 -28.01 25.32
CA GLN A 165 -8.04 -28.21 26.45
C GLN A 165 -8.20 -27.12 27.49
N HIS A 166 -8.33 -25.84 27.10
CA HIS A 166 -8.60 -24.73 28.03
C HIS A 166 -9.94 -24.88 28.75
N LEU A 167 -10.92 -25.52 28.11
CA LEU A 167 -12.21 -25.88 28.71
C LEU A 167 -12.12 -27.09 29.66
N GLY A 168 -10.93 -27.67 29.85
CA GLY A 168 -10.65 -28.72 30.83
C GLY A 168 -10.77 -30.15 30.28
N MET A 169 -10.87 -30.33 28.96
CA MET A 169 -10.93 -31.66 28.35
C MET A 169 -9.54 -32.28 28.17
N ASP A 170 -9.49 -33.61 28.20
CA ASP A 170 -8.35 -34.40 27.72
C ASP A 170 -8.45 -34.50 26.19
N VAL A 171 -7.50 -33.91 25.47
CA VAL A 171 -7.61 -33.70 24.02
C VAL A 171 -6.56 -34.48 23.24
N SER A 172 -7.06 -35.30 22.33
CA SER A 172 -6.25 -36.07 21.38
C SER A 172 -6.41 -35.52 19.95
N VAL A 173 -5.31 -35.13 19.32
CA VAL A 173 -5.27 -34.68 17.92
C VAL A 173 -4.88 -35.86 17.05
N ILE A 174 -5.72 -36.20 16.08
CA ILE A 174 -5.54 -37.30 15.15
C ILE A 174 -5.18 -36.72 13.79
N HIS A 175 -4.16 -37.27 13.15
CA HIS A 175 -3.77 -36.85 11.81
C HIS A 175 -3.23 -38.01 10.98
N HIS A 176 -3.53 -38.02 9.69
CA HIS A 176 -3.13 -39.09 8.79
C HIS A 176 -1.65 -39.01 8.36
N SER A 177 -1.01 -37.85 8.51
CA SER A 177 0.41 -37.63 8.16
C SER A 177 1.32 -37.68 9.39
N ALA A 178 2.61 -37.91 9.16
CA ALA A 178 3.68 -37.89 10.17
C ALA A 178 4.05 -36.48 10.70
N GLY A 179 3.38 -35.43 10.22
CA GLY A 179 3.63 -34.05 10.61
C GLY A 179 2.35 -33.22 10.58
N ILE A 180 2.30 -32.19 11.42
CA ILE A 180 1.17 -31.25 11.57
C ILE A 180 1.42 -30.01 10.70
N MET A 181 0.35 -29.29 10.35
CA MET A 181 0.45 -28.06 9.55
C MET A 181 1.24 -28.21 8.24
N GLN A 182 1.16 -29.37 7.59
CA GLN A 182 2.00 -29.73 6.45
C GLN A 182 1.78 -28.85 5.20
N LYS A 183 0.79 -27.96 5.18
CA LYS A 183 0.65 -26.97 4.09
C LYS A 183 1.45 -25.69 4.35
N GLN A 184 1.84 -25.44 5.60
CA GLN A 184 2.46 -24.19 6.05
C GLN A 184 3.84 -24.41 6.67
N LEU A 185 4.11 -25.60 7.22
CA LEU A 185 5.34 -25.94 7.90
C LEU A 185 6.08 -27.09 7.23
N ASP A 186 7.40 -27.02 7.31
CA ASP A 186 8.26 -28.15 7.04
C ASP A 186 8.33 -29.07 8.28
N GLN A 187 9.00 -30.22 8.12
CA GLN A 187 9.06 -31.22 9.18
C GLN A 187 9.71 -30.69 10.47
N THR A 188 10.69 -29.77 10.36
CA THR A 188 11.40 -29.23 11.52
C THR A 188 10.48 -28.31 12.32
N ALA A 189 9.87 -27.32 11.67
CA ALA A 189 8.93 -26.41 12.33
C ALA A 189 7.69 -27.16 12.84
N SER A 190 7.21 -28.17 12.10
CA SER A 190 6.10 -29.03 12.54
C SER A 190 6.41 -29.76 13.86
N ARG A 191 7.63 -30.30 14.03
CA ARG A 191 8.02 -31.00 15.26
C ARG A 191 8.19 -30.06 16.45
N LEU A 192 8.74 -28.87 16.21
CA LEU A 192 8.84 -27.83 17.25
C LEU A 192 7.44 -27.45 17.75
N LEU A 193 6.52 -27.18 16.82
CA LEU A 193 5.13 -26.87 17.15
C LEU A 193 4.45 -28.01 17.91
N GLN A 194 4.61 -29.24 17.44
CA GLN A 194 4.06 -30.42 18.11
C GLN A 194 4.58 -30.52 19.56
N ALA A 195 5.89 -30.41 19.77
CA ALA A 195 6.49 -30.52 21.09
C ALA A 195 6.05 -29.38 22.04
N ASP A 196 5.85 -28.16 21.53
CA ASP A 196 5.28 -27.06 22.31
C ASP A 196 3.83 -27.32 22.69
N LEU A 197 3.02 -27.90 21.80
CA LEU A 197 1.63 -28.24 22.05
C LEU A 197 1.45 -29.45 22.98
N GLU A 198 2.33 -30.46 22.87
CA GLU A 198 2.38 -31.60 23.80
C GLU A 198 2.73 -31.14 25.22
N ARG A 199 3.66 -30.18 25.37
CA ARG A 199 3.95 -29.54 26.66
C ARG A 199 2.76 -28.79 27.26
N LYS A 200 1.79 -28.40 26.42
CA LYS A 200 0.51 -27.81 26.86
C LYS A 200 -0.57 -28.87 27.12
N GLY A 201 -0.25 -30.15 27.06
CA GLY A 201 -1.17 -31.24 27.44
C GLY A 201 -2.01 -31.79 26.29
N LEU A 202 -1.71 -31.46 25.04
CA LEU A 202 -2.32 -32.14 23.89
C LEU A 202 -1.62 -33.47 23.63
N THR A 203 -2.38 -34.50 23.23
CA THR A 203 -1.82 -35.79 22.79
C THR A 203 -1.95 -35.93 21.28
N PHE A 204 -0.88 -36.32 20.58
CA PHE A 204 -0.91 -36.49 19.12
C PHE A 204 -0.92 -37.97 18.71
N HIS A 205 -1.83 -38.30 17.80
CA HIS A 205 -1.94 -39.58 17.13
C HIS A 205 -1.75 -39.37 15.63
N LEU A 206 -0.47 -39.30 15.23
CA LEU A 206 -0.06 -39.14 13.84
C LEU A 206 -0.07 -40.48 13.10
N GLU A 207 -0.11 -40.43 11.76
CA GLU A 207 -0.20 -41.60 10.90
C GLU A 207 -1.39 -42.51 11.24
N LYS A 208 -2.51 -41.90 11.67
CA LYS A 208 -3.75 -42.60 11.99
C LYS A 208 -4.86 -42.21 11.03
N ASP A 209 -5.35 -43.21 10.30
CA ASP A 209 -6.54 -43.10 9.45
C ASP A 209 -7.79 -43.51 10.23
N THR A 210 -8.69 -42.56 10.47
CA THR A 210 -10.00 -42.84 11.09
C THR A 210 -10.93 -43.54 10.09
N VAL A 211 -11.51 -44.69 10.49
CA VAL A 211 -12.43 -45.47 9.64
C VAL A 211 -13.88 -45.47 10.12
N SER A 212 -14.13 -45.29 11.42
CA SER A 212 -15.48 -45.17 11.97
C SER A 212 -15.48 -44.54 13.37
N ILE A 213 -16.62 -43.97 13.76
CA ILE A 213 -16.88 -43.45 15.09
C ILE A 213 -17.83 -44.41 15.82
N SER A 214 -17.37 -44.97 16.95
CA SER A 214 -18.16 -45.90 17.77
C SER A 214 -19.18 -45.17 18.65
N GLY A 215 -19.99 -45.92 19.39
CA GLY A 215 -21.10 -45.41 20.19
C GLY A 215 -22.46 -45.58 19.51
N THR A 216 -23.53 -45.31 20.27
CA THR A 216 -24.92 -45.45 19.80
C THR A 216 -25.44 -44.11 19.29
N ALA A 217 -26.09 -43.32 20.15
CA ALA A 217 -26.56 -41.97 19.82
C ALA A 217 -25.42 -40.93 19.85
N GLN A 218 -24.46 -41.11 20.75
CA GLN A 218 -23.31 -40.23 20.97
C GLN A 218 -22.00 -41.02 20.82
N PRO A 219 -20.88 -40.37 20.47
CA PRO A 219 -19.60 -41.05 20.33
C PRO A 219 -19.07 -41.55 21.68
N ASP A 220 -18.44 -42.73 21.67
CA ASP A 220 -17.64 -43.23 22.80
C ASP A 220 -16.18 -43.56 22.39
N GLY A 221 -15.87 -43.41 21.10
CA GLY A 221 -14.54 -43.65 20.56
C GLY A 221 -14.43 -43.55 19.05
N ILE A 222 -13.19 -43.70 18.60
CA ILE A 222 -12.76 -43.68 17.21
C ILE A 222 -12.04 -45.00 16.92
N GLN A 223 -12.33 -45.59 15.77
CA GLN A 223 -11.64 -46.76 15.25
C GLN A 223 -10.70 -46.34 14.12
N PHE A 224 -9.47 -46.86 14.16
CA PHE A 224 -8.46 -46.61 13.15
C PHE A 224 -8.30 -47.79 12.20
N LYS A 225 -7.77 -47.51 11.01
CA LYS A 225 -7.54 -48.50 9.95
C LYS A 225 -6.60 -49.63 10.36
N ASP A 226 -5.66 -49.37 11.27
CA ASP A 226 -4.71 -50.35 11.79
C ASP A 226 -5.29 -51.26 12.89
N GLY A 227 -6.58 -51.12 13.19
CA GLY A 227 -7.30 -51.90 14.20
C GLY A 227 -7.17 -51.36 15.62
N THR A 228 -6.42 -50.29 15.84
CA THR A 228 -6.37 -49.61 17.15
C THR A 228 -7.58 -48.68 17.33
N SER A 229 -7.88 -48.33 18.58
CA SER A 229 -9.02 -47.48 18.94
C SER A 229 -8.62 -46.40 19.94
N LEU A 230 -9.31 -45.25 19.90
CA LEU A 230 -9.18 -44.17 20.87
C LEU A 230 -10.55 -43.91 21.53
N LYS A 231 -10.59 -43.73 22.85
CA LYS A 231 -11.83 -43.32 23.55
C LYS A 231 -12.00 -41.80 23.45
N ALA A 232 -13.18 -41.37 23.02
CA ALA A 232 -13.54 -39.96 22.91
C ALA A 232 -15.07 -39.82 22.97
N ASP A 233 -15.54 -38.84 23.73
CA ASP A 233 -16.96 -38.54 23.94
C ASP A 233 -17.38 -37.20 23.30
N LEU A 234 -16.41 -36.48 22.70
CA LEU A 234 -16.62 -35.35 21.80
C LEU A 234 -15.66 -35.48 20.62
N ILE A 235 -16.14 -35.27 19.39
CA ILE A 235 -15.31 -35.35 18.18
C ILE A 235 -15.45 -34.07 17.37
N VAL A 236 -14.30 -33.47 17.03
CA VAL A 236 -14.22 -32.32 16.12
C VAL A 236 -13.60 -32.76 14.81
N MET A 237 -14.30 -32.56 13.70
CA MET A 237 -13.78 -32.79 12.36
C MET A 237 -13.23 -31.49 11.76
N ALA A 238 -11.90 -31.41 11.69
CA ALA A 238 -11.14 -30.30 11.11
C ALA A 238 -10.30 -30.77 9.90
N ALA A 239 -10.89 -31.59 9.03
CA ALA A 239 -10.23 -32.19 7.85
C ALA A 239 -10.18 -31.26 6.62
N GLY A 240 -10.20 -29.94 6.84
CA GLY A 240 -10.26 -28.92 5.79
C GLY A 240 -11.67 -28.41 5.50
N VAL A 241 -11.78 -27.55 4.50
CA VAL A 241 -13.05 -26.94 4.06
C VAL A 241 -13.26 -27.16 2.57
N ARG A 242 -14.52 -27.09 2.13
CA ARG A 242 -14.92 -27.18 0.73
C ARG A 242 -15.68 -25.92 0.31
N PRO A 243 -15.32 -25.28 -0.81
CA PRO A 243 -16.07 -24.17 -1.39
C PRO A 243 -17.55 -24.54 -1.59
N ASN A 244 -18.45 -23.63 -1.20
CA ASN A 244 -19.89 -23.81 -1.34
C ASN A 244 -20.34 -23.42 -2.76
N ILE A 245 -20.37 -24.40 -3.67
CA ILE A 245 -20.60 -24.21 -5.11
C ILE A 245 -21.97 -24.68 -5.59
N GLU A 246 -22.78 -25.28 -4.72
CA GLU A 246 -24.05 -25.94 -5.06
C GLU A 246 -25.05 -24.97 -5.70
N LEU A 247 -25.07 -23.72 -5.23
CA LEU A 247 -25.89 -22.65 -5.79
C LEU A 247 -25.51 -22.34 -7.25
N ALA A 248 -24.22 -22.30 -7.55
CA ALA A 248 -23.70 -22.05 -8.90
C ALA A 248 -23.97 -23.26 -9.82
N VAL A 249 -23.69 -24.48 -9.35
CA VAL A 249 -23.94 -25.73 -10.09
C VAL A 249 -25.40 -25.85 -10.52
N SER A 250 -26.32 -25.66 -9.57
CA SER A 250 -27.76 -25.76 -9.85
C SER A 250 -28.31 -24.64 -10.74
N SER A 251 -27.53 -23.57 -10.93
CA SER A 251 -27.89 -22.41 -11.76
C SER A 251 -27.11 -22.36 -13.08
N GLY A 252 -26.38 -23.44 -13.44
CA GLY A 252 -25.65 -23.52 -14.71
C GLY A 252 -24.38 -22.68 -14.80
N ILE A 253 -23.92 -22.08 -13.70
CA ILE A 253 -22.69 -21.28 -13.64
C ILE A 253 -21.47 -22.21 -13.63
N ALA A 254 -20.42 -21.84 -14.38
CA ALA A 254 -19.21 -22.63 -14.47
C ALA A 254 -18.49 -22.77 -13.11
N VAL A 255 -18.16 -24.02 -12.76
CA VAL A 255 -17.46 -24.37 -11.52
C VAL A 255 -16.36 -25.39 -11.77
N ASN A 256 -15.39 -25.45 -10.86
CA ASN A 256 -14.42 -26.52 -10.74
C ASN A 256 -14.25 -26.90 -9.25
N ARG A 257 -13.18 -26.45 -8.59
CA ARG A 257 -13.04 -26.54 -7.13
C ARG A 257 -13.84 -25.45 -6.44
N GLY A 258 -13.92 -24.27 -7.06
CA GLY A 258 -14.78 -23.15 -6.71
C GLY A 258 -15.60 -22.67 -7.91
N ILE A 259 -16.32 -21.57 -7.73
CA ILE A 259 -17.02 -20.83 -8.79
C ILE A 259 -15.96 -20.11 -9.63
N ILE A 260 -15.87 -20.45 -10.92
CA ILE A 260 -14.83 -19.91 -11.80
C ILE A 260 -15.12 -18.43 -12.05
N VAL A 261 -14.12 -17.57 -11.79
CA VAL A 261 -14.21 -16.12 -12.03
C VAL A 261 -13.04 -15.59 -12.83
N ASN A 262 -13.30 -14.53 -13.62
CA ASN A 262 -12.26 -13.74 -14.30
C ASN A 262 -11.61 -12.70 -13.37
N ASP A 263 -10.68 -11.90 -13.89
CA ASP A 263 -9.96 -10.87 -13.11
C ASP A 263 -10.88 -9.78 -12.52
N CYS A 264 -12.08 -9.61 -13.05
CA CYS A 264 -13.10 -8.70 -12.51
C CYS A 264 -14.03 -9.37 -11.49
N MET A 265 -13.71 -10.60 -11.06
CA MET A 265 -14.53 -11.44 -10.17
C MET A 265 -15.89 -11.83 -10.78
N GLN A 266 -16.04 -11.73 -12.10
CA GLN A 266 -17.25 -12.09 -12.82
C GLN A 266 -17.26 -13.59 -13.15
N THR A 267 -18.42 -14.23 -12.98
CA THR A 267 -18.64 -15.65 -13.31
C THR A 267 -18.87 -15.84 -14.82
N SER A 268 -19.22 -17.06 -15.25
CA SER A 268 -19.64 -17.32 -16.63
C SER A 268 -20.95 -16.61 -17.02
N GLU A 269 -21.72 -16.14 -16.03
CA GLU A 269 -23.01 -15.50 -16.25
C GLU A 269 -22.92 -13.96 -16.13
N PRO A 270 -23.54 -13.20 -17.05
CA PRO A 270 -23.61 -11.75 -16.96
C PRO A 270 -24.27 -11.29 -15.65
N ASN A 271 -23.74 -10.21 -15.07
CA ASN A 271 -24.23 -9.61 -13.83
C ASN A 271 -24.16 -10.51 -12.58
N VAL A 272 -23.54 -11.69 -12.69
CA VAL A 272 -23.30 -12.60 -11.57
C VAL A 272 -21.80 -12.66 -11.28
N TYR A 273 -21.43 -12.37 -10.04
CA TYR A 273 -20.06 -12.28 -9.56
C TYR A 273 -19.85 -13.23 -8.38
N ALA A 274 -18.61 -13.59 -8.08
CA ALA A 274 -18.30 -14.36 -6.88
C ALA A 274 -17.02 -13.85 -6.19
N VAL A 275 -17.05 -13.79 -4.85
CA VAL A 275 -15.91 -13.39 -4.01
C VAL A 275 -15.81 -14.26 -2.77
N GLY A 276 -14.61 -14.38 -2.21
CA GLY A 276 -14.38 -15.18 -1.01
C GLY A 276 -13.93 -16.60 -1.34
N GLU A 277 -14.02 -17.50 -0.35
CA GLU A 277 -13.55 -18.89 -0.47
C GLU A 277 -14.36 -19.73 -1.48
N CYS A 278 -15.54 -19.25 -1.90
CA CYS A 278 -16.31 -19.90 -2.95
C CYS A 278 -15.77 -19.61 -4.35
N ALA A 279 -14.93 -18.58 -4.54
CA ALA A 279 -14.42 -18.17 -5.83
C ALA A 279 -13.10 -18.88 -6.20
N GLU A 280 -12.99 -19.28 -7.47
CA GLU A 280 -11.80 -19.83 -8.09
C GLU A 280 -11.28 -18.87 -9.16
N HIS A 281 -10.12 -18.27 -8.91
CA HIS A 281 -9.45 -17.35 -9.85
C HIS A 281 -8.16 -17.99 -10.34
N ASN A 282 -7.98 -18.08 -11.66
CA ASN A 282 -6.82 -18.72 -12.30
C ASN A 282 -6.46 -20.10 -11.69
N GLY A 283 -7.47 -20.95 -11.48
CA GLY A 283 -7.31 -22.30 -10.91
C GLY A 283 -7.03 -22.35 -9.41
N THR A 284 -7.04 -21.20 -8.72
CA THR A 284 -6.72 -21.08 -7.30
C THR A 284 -7.94 -20.70 -6.49
N VAL A 285 -8.16 -21.43 -5.38
CA VAL A 285 -9.16 -21.09 -4.36
C VAL A 285 -8.43 -20.66 -3.09
N TYR A 286 -8.71 -19.46 -2.62
CA TYR A 286 -8.05 -18.88 -1.46
C TYR A 286 -8.83 -19.15 -0.17
N GLY A 287 -8.14 -19.63 0.86
CA GLY A 287 -8.67 -19.82 2.22
C GLY A 287 -8.11 -18.83 3.24
N LEU A 288 -7.73 -17.63 2.80
CA LEU A 288 -7.04 -16.61 3.61
C LEU A 288 -7.71 -15.26 3.42
N VAL A 289 -7.92 -14.52 4.52
CA VAL A 289 -8.70 -13.26 4.50
C VAL A 289 -8.12 -12.16 3.62
N SER A 290 -6.80 -12.00 3.52
CA SER A 290 -6.20 -10.94 2.68
C SER A 290 -6.59 -11.11 1.20
N PRO A 291 -6.39 -12.28 0.57
CA PRO A 291 -6.92 -12.54 -0.77
C PRO A 291 -8.41 -12.24 -0.92
N LEU A 292 -9.25 -12.66 0.04
CA LEU A 292 -10.70 -12.45 -0.07
C LEU A 292 -11.09 -10.96 -0.04
N TYR A 293 -10.35 -10.16 0.73
CA TYR A 293 -10.58 -8.71 0.79
C TYR A 293 -10.07 -8.01 -0.47
N GLU A 294 -8.97 -8.47 -1.05
CA GLU A 294 -8.47 -7.99 -2.34
C GLU A 294 -9.47 -8.27 -3.46
N GLN A 295 -10.04 -9.48 -3.51
CA GLN A 295 -11.15 -9.84 -4.42
C GLN A 295 -12.33 -8.87 -4.28
N GLY A 296 -12.78 -8.63 -3.04
CA GLY A 296 -13.88 -7.69 -2.77
C GLY A 296 -13.59 -6.25 -3.21
N LYS A 297 -12.35 -5.77 -3.01
CA LYS A 297 -11.91 -4.44 -3.47
C LYS A 297 -11.94 -4.33 -4.99
N VAL A 298 -11.44 -5.35 -5.70
CA VAL A 298 -11.44 -5.37 -7.17
C VAL A 298 -12.87 -5.38 -7.71
N LEU A 299 -13.72 -6.27 -7.19
CA LEU A 299 -15.12 -6.34 -7.60
C LEU A 299 -15.84 -5.00 -7.37
N ALA A 300 -15.64 -4.39 -6.20
CA ALA A 300 -16.24 -3.10 -5.87
C ALA A 300 -15.86 -2.00 -6.87
N LYS A 301 -14.58 -1.91 -7.28
CA LYS A 301 -14.14 -0.97 -8.31
C LYS A 301 -14.81 -1.25 -9.66
N HIS A 302 -14.81 -2.51 -10.08
CA HIS A 302 -15.39 -2.94 -11.36
C HIS A 302 -16.88 -2.57 -11.47
N ILE A 303 -17.71 -2.95 -10.50
CA ILE A 303 -19.16 -2.70 -10.58
C ILE A 303 -19.54 -1.24 -10.33
N CYS A 304 -18.67 -0.46 -9.67
CA CYS A 304 -18.85 0.98 -9.51
C CYS A 304 -18.31 1.80 -10.69
N GLY A 305 -17.77 1.16 -11.74
CA GLY A 305 -17.23 1.84 -12.92
C GLY A 305 -15.92 2.60 -12.67
N VAL A 306 -15.19 2.23 -11.61
CA VAL A 306 -13.86 2.79 -11.30
C VAL A 306 -12.81 1.96 -12.04
N PRO A 307 -11.87 2.58 -12.79
CA PRO A 307 -10.80 1.85 -13.45
C PRO A 307 -10.02 0.96 -12.47
N CYS A 308 -9.84 -0.30 -12.84
CA CYS A 308 -9.05 -1.26 -12.08
C CYS A 308 -8.39 -2.28 -13.02
N GLU A 309 -7.16 -2.67 -12.72
CA GLU A 309 -6.37 -3.65 -13.49
C GLU A 309 -6.86 -5.11 -13.33
N GLY A 310 -7.94 -5.31 -12.55
CA GLY A 310 -8.41 -6.65 -12.18
C GLY A 310 -7.57 -7.28 -11.06
N TYR A 311 -8.03 -8.43 -10.59
CA TYR A 311 -7.39 -9.22 -9.56
C TYR A 311 -6.35 -10.13 -10.20
N GLN A 312 -5.09 -9.96 -9.80
CA GLN A 312 -3.95 -10.68 -10.38
C GLN A 312 -3.57 -11.95 -9.59
N GLY A 313 -4.39 -12.32 -8.60
CA GLY A 313 -4.04 -13.31 -7.59
C GLY A 313 -3.21 -12.72 -6.45
N SER A 314 -3.21 -13.41 -5.31
CA SER A 314 -2.45 -13.00 -4.11
C SER A 314 -1.37 -14.04 -3.80
N ALA A 315 -0.20 -13.57 -3.34
CA ALA A 315 0.80 -14.46 -2.77
C ALA A 315 0.28 -15.03 -1.43
N PRO A 316 0.19 -16.36 -1.26
CA PRO A 316 -0.28 -16.94 -0.02
C PRO A 316 0.80 -16.76 1.06
N PHE A 317 0.48 -15.99 2.10
CA PHE A 317 1.22 -16.00 3.35
C PHE A 317 0.25 -16.29 4.49
N ALA A 318 0.71 -17.06 5.46
CA ALA A 318 -0.04 -17.41 6.64
C ALA A 318 0.73 -16.94 7.88
N ALA A 319 0.16 -15.99 8.59
CA ALA A 319 0.50 -15.74 9.99
C ALA A 319 -0.33 -16.69 10.85
N LEU A 320 0.33 -17.58 11.57
CA LEU A 320 -0.29 -18.64 12.35
C LEU A 320 0.04 -18.36 13.82
N LYS A 321 -0.98 -18.13 14.64
CA LYS A 321 -0.79 -17.95 16.08
C LYS A 321 -1.57 -19.05 16.79
N ILE A 322 -0.88 -20.12 17.14
CA ILE A 322 -1.50 -21.28 17.82
C ILE A 322 -0.99 -21.28 19.26
N ALA A 323 -1.90 -21.16 20.23
CA ALA A 323 -1.58 -21.16 21.65
C ALA A 323 -0.48 -20.16 22.05
N GLY A 324 -0.44 -18.96 21.45
CA GLY A 324 0.61 -17.98 21.74
C GLY A 324 2.00 -18.34 21.22
N ILE A 325 2.12 -19.36 20.36
CA ILE A 325 3.36 -19.69 19.65
C ILE A 325 3.34 -18.91 18.33
N ASP A 326 4.37 -18.10 18.11
CA ASP A 326 4.51 -17.30 16.91
C ASP A 326 5.08 -18.13 15.77
N VAL A 327 4.26 -18.33 14.73
CA VAL A 327 4.62 -19.08 13.54
C VAL A 327 4.20 -18.29 12.31
N TRP A 328 5.08 -18.16 11.33
CA TRP A 328 4.78 -17.46 10.09
C TRP A 328 5.40 -18.18 8.90
N SER A 329 4.65 -18.28 7.81
CA SER A 329 5.16 -18.84 6.55
C SER A 329 4.62 -18.08 5.35
N ALA A 330 5.41 -18.02 4.28
CA ALA A 330 5.02 -17.43 3.02
C ALA A 330 5.70 -18.12 1.84
N GLY A 331 4.99 -18.24 0.72
CA GLY A 331 5.52 -18.87 -0.50
C GLY A 331 5.67 -20.39 -0.37
N LYS A 332 6.69 -20.95 -1.04
CA LYS A 332 7.00 -22.38 -0.96
C LYS A 332 7.47 -22.76 0.45
N VAL A 333 6.95 -23.88 0.95
CA VAL A 333 7.29 -24.42 2.28
C VAL A 333 8.13 -25.69 2.17
N HIS A 334 7.86 -26.50 1.14
CA HIS A 334 8.54 -27.76 0.89
C HIS A 334 9.65 -27.60 -0.13
N GLU A 335 10.73 -28.35 0.11
CA GLU A 335 11.84 -28.46 -0.83
C GLU A 335 11.45 -29.40 -1.98
N ASP A 336 11.86 -29.02 -3.18
CA ASP A 336 11.84 -29.83 -4.40
C ASP A 336 13.23 -29.80 -5.07
N ASP A 337 13.42 -30.59 -6.13
CA ASP A 337 14.71 -30.72 -6.83
C ASP A 337 15.28 -29.41 -7.41
N ARG A 338 14.47 -28.35 -7.49
CA ARG A 338 14.87 -27.03 -8.00
C ARG A 338 15.14 -26.03 -6.88
N THR A 339 14.86 -26.40 -5.63
CA THR A 339 15.03 -25.50 -4.50
C THR A 339 16.31 -25.75 -3.74
N THR A 340 16.89 -24.67 -3.22
CA THR A 340 17.93 -24.72 -2.18
C THR A 340 17.43 -24.00 -0.94
N SER A 341 18.00 -24.28 0.24
CA SER A 341 17.55 -23.64 1.48
C SER A 341 18.68 -23.15 2.36
N ILE A 342 18.39 -22.09 3.12
CA ILE A 342 19.22 -21.59 4.22
C ILE A 342 18.37 -21.63 5.48
N SER A 343 18.84 -22.31 6.52
CA SER A 343 18.15 -22.40 7.79
C SER A 343 19.03 -22.02 8.98
N ILE A 344 18.42 -21.38 9.98
CA ILE A 344 18.99 -21.05 11.28
C ILE A 344 18.11 -21.70 12.34
N ARG A 345 18.74 -22.36 13.30
CA ARG A 345 18.06 -22.99 14.43
C ARG A 345 18.81 -22.68 15.72
N ASP A 346 18.09 -22.13 16.68
CA ASP A 346 18.54 -21.93 18.06
C ASP A 346 17.59 -22.71 18.97
N GLU A 347 18.06 -23.85 19.48
CA GLU A 347 17.24 -24.72 20.32
C GLU A 347 16.99 -24.13 21.72
N GLN A 348 17.93 -23.33 22.24
CA GLN A 348 17.81 -22.72 23.55
C GLN A 348 16.78 -21.59 23.54
N ALA A 349 16.77 -20.79 22.46
CA ALA A 349 15.78 -19.74 22.26
C ALA A 349 14.45 -20.24 21.68
N GLY A 350 14.39 -21.50 21.22
CA GLY A 350 13.21 -22.05 20.53
C GLY A 350 12.94 -21.40 19.17
N ILE A 351 13.98 -20.92 18.49
CA ILE A 351 13.88 -20.18 17.23
C ILE A 351 14.26 -21.08 16.05
N TYR A 352 13.44 -21.04 15.00
CA TYR A 352 13.77 -21.64 13.71
C TYR A 352 13.38 -20.72 12.57
N LYS A 353 14.33 -20.41 11.69
CA LYS A 353 14.13 -19.57 10.49
C LYS A 353 14.65 -20.34 9.29
N LYS A 354 13.85 -20.47 8.22
CA LYS A 354 14.26 -21.10 6.97
C LYS A 354 13.81 -20.26 5.78
N ALA A 355 14.69 -20.04 4.82
CA ALA A 355 14.38 -19.48 3.51
C ALA A 355 14.69 -20.50 2.42
N LEU A 356 13.79 -20.59 1.45
CA LEU A 356 13.86 -21.45 0.28
C LEU A 356 14.09 -20.59 -0.95
N PHE A 357 14.96 -21.05 -1.85
CA PHE A 357 15.37 -20.32 -3.05
C PHE A 357 15.17 -21.18 -4.28
N GLU A 358 14.70 -20.59 -5.37
CA GLU A 358 14.64 -21.19 -6.71
C GLU A 358 15.32 -20.20 -7.66
N ASP A 359 16.28 -20.67 -8.47
CA ASP A 359 17.11 -19.81 -9.33
C ASP A 359 17.74 -18.62 -8.59
N ASP A 360 18.29 -18.88 -7.40
CA ASP A 360 18.87 -17.89 -6.46
C ASP A 360 17.90 -16.79 -5.98
N LYS A 361 16.60 -16.91 -6.25
CA LYS A 361 15.57 -15.98 -5.79
C LYS A 361 14.75 -16.56 -4.66
N LEU A 362 14.35 -15.72 -3.71
CA LEU A 362 13.51 -16.15 -2.59
C LEU A 362 12.18 -16.71 -3.10
N ALA A 363 11.92 -17.98 -2.79
CA ALA A 363 10.73 -18.72 -3.17
C ALA A 363 9.80 -18.99 -1.98
N GLY A 364 10.33 -18.99 -0.76
CA GLY A 364 9.51 -19.06 0.45
C GLY A 364 10.28 -18.98 1.75
N VAL A 365 9.56 -18.78 2.85
CA VAL A 365 10.13 -18.53 4.18
C VAL A 365 9.27 -19.17 5.25
N ILE A 366 9.91 -19.72 6.28
CA ILE A 366 9.31 -20.23 7.52
C ILE A 366 10.02 -19.55 8.69
N LEU A 367 9.24 -18.96 9.59
CA LEU A 367 9.70 -18.36 10.85
C LEU A 367 8.93 -19.00 12.01
N TYR A 368 9.65 -19.47 13.01
CA TYR A 368 9.13 -20.12 14.20
C TYR A 368 9.78 -19.52 15.45
N GLY A 369 8.99 -19.22 16.47
CA GLY A 369 9.44 -18.63 17.73
C GLY A 369 9.73 -17.13 17.63
N ASP A 370 10.43 -16.70 16.57
CA ASP A 370 10.68 -15.28 16.27
C ASP A 370 10.19 -14.92 14.86
N THR A 371 9.05 -14.22 14.80
CA THR A 371 8.41 -13.80 13.55
C THR A 371 8.54 -12.29 13.28
N ARG A 372 9.38 -11.55 14.02
CA ARG A 372 9.50 -10.09 13.88
C ARG A 372 9.87 -9.66 12.46
N ASP A 373 10.76 -10.42 11.82
CA ASP A 373 11.23 -10.18 10.46
C ASP A 373 10.22 -10.51 9.34
N LYS A 374 9.01 -11.01 9.66
CA LYS A 374 8.04 -11.50 8.68
C LYS A 374 7.75 -10.53 7.54
N ARG A 375 7.71 -9.23 7.85
CA ARG A 375 7.49 -8.16 6.86
C ARG A 375 8.64 -8.06 5.86
N ARG A 376 9.87 -8.01 6.37
CA ARG A 376 11.09 -7.90 5.55
C ARG A 376 11.23 -9.10 4.61
N PHE A 377 10.90 -10.29 5.11
CA PHE A 377 10.89 -11.50 4.30
C PHE A 377 9.75 -11.54 3.28
N LEU A 378 8.57 -11.01 3.63
CA LEU A 378 7.47 -10.88 2.68
C LEU A 378 7.79 -9.92 1.54
N ASP A 379 8.38 -8.75 1.83
CA ASP A 379 8.87 -7.82 0.80
C ASP A 379 9.91 -8.50 -0.09
N SER A 380 10.87 -9.19 0.51
CA SER A 380 11.89 -9.95 -0.23
C SER A 380 11.28 -11.02 -1.14
N LEU A 381 10.20 -11.67 -0.70
CA LEU A 381 9.51 -12.71 -1.46
C LEU A 381 8.73 -12.10 -2.64
N LEU A 382 7.96 -11.04 -2.39
CA LEU A 382 7.17 -10.35 -3.41
C LEU A 382 8.06 -9.70 -4.48
N THR A 383 9.23 -9.19 -4.09
CA THR A 383 10.21 -8.59 -5.00
C THR A 383 11.22 -9.59 -5.56
N GLN A 384 11.06 -10.89 -5.27
CA GLN A 384 11.95 -11.98 -5.69
C GLN A 384 13.45 -11.67 -5.47
N ARG A 385 13.79 -11.21 -4.26
CA ARG A 385 15.18 -10.83 -3.91
C ARG A 385 16.15 -11.99 -4.06
N ASP A 386 17.36 -11.64 -4.49
CA ASP A 386 18.51 -12.53 -4.60
C ASP A 386 18.99 -13.09 -3.24
N ILE A 387 19.47 -14.33 -3.27
CA ILE A 387 19.98 -15.10 -2.12
C ILE A 387 21.04 -14.35 -1.32
N SER A 388 21.91 -13.56 -1.95
CA SER A 388 22.96 -12.81 -1.26
C SER A 388 22.40 -11.76 -0.29
N ILE A 389 21.24 -11.17 -0.61
CA ILE A 389 20.55 -10.18 0.23
C ILE A 389 19.81 -10.91 1.35
N VAL A 390 19.04 -11.94 1.02
CA VAL A 390 18.22 -12.67 2.00
C VAL A 390 19.09 -13.42 3.01
N LYS A 391 20.23 -13.96 2.58
CA LYS A 391 21.22 -14.56 3.48
C LYS A 391 21.69 -13.55 4.53
N LYS A 392 22.00 -12.32 4.13
CA LYS A 392 22.36 -11.26 5.08
C LYS A 392 21.20 -10.94 6.02
N GLN A 393 19.96 -10.91 5.54
CA GLN A 393 18.77 -10.68 6.37
C GLN A 393 18.61 -11.78 7.43
N LEU A 394 18.78 -13.06 7.06
CA LEU A 394 18.69 -14.20 7.98
C LEU A 394 19.72 -14.14 9.11
N PHE A 395 20.99 -13.84 8.80
CA PHE A 395 22.09 -13.88 9.77
C PHE A 395 22.34 -12.55 10.50
N ALA A 396 21.85 -11.43 9.98
CA ALA A 396 21.96 -10.15 10.68
C ALA A 396 20.87 -10.06 11.75
N PRO A 397 21.22 -9.99 13.06
CA PRO A 397 20.26 -9.58 14.06
C PRO A 397 19.78 -8.18 13.66
N GLU A 398 18.46 -7.96 13.62
CA GLU A 398 17.97 -6.59 13.66
C GLU A 398 18.56 -5.95 14.92
N LYS A 399 19.25 -4.82 14.74
CA LYS A 399 19.17 -3.80 15.77
C LYS A 399 17.68 -3.48 15.87
N THR A 400 17.09 -3.79 17.01
CA THR A 400 15.73 -3.42 17.41
C THR A 400 15.58 -1.91 17.41
N ASP A 401 15.57 -1.33 16.22
CA ASP A 401 15.02 -0.03 15.92
C ASP A 401 13.95 -0.29 14.87
N THR A 402 12.85 -0.93 15.27
CA THR A 402 11.52 -0.45 14.84
C THR A 402 11.35 0.95 15.41
N SER A 403 12.22 1.87 15.01
CA SER A 403 12.09 3.27 15.29
C SER A 403 10.90 3.68 14.45
N PHE A 404 9.72 3.67 15.04
CA PHE A 404 8.53 4.21 14.40
C PHE A 404 8.81 5.63 13.90
N LYS A 405 9.78 6.34 14.49
CA LYS A 405 10.34 7.61 13.98
C LYS A 405 10.86 7.55 12.54
N SER A 406 11.54 6.47 12.12
CA SER A 406 12.07 6.31 10.76
C SER A 406 11.12 5.59 9.81
N MET A 407 10.03 5.02 10.34
CA MET A 407 9.01 4.33 9.54
C MET A 407 8.15 5.34 8.74
N PRO A 408 8.04 5.23 7.41
CA PRO A 408 7.20 6.10 6.59
C PRO A 408 5.71 6.02 6.98
N LEU A 409 4.95 7.11 6.78
CA LEU A 409 3.49 7.12 7.04
C LEU A 409 2.72 6.19 6.10
N SER A 410 3.19 6.01 4.86
CA SER A 410 2.62 5.08 3.88
C SER A 410 2.89 3.61 4.21
N GLU A 411 3.74 3.33 5.20
CA GLU A 411 4.16 1.97 5.53
C GLU A 411 2.97 1.15 6.06
N THR A 412 2.62 0.05 5.39
CA THR A 412 1.48 -0.80 5.79
C THR A 412 1.73 -1.52 7.12
N ILE A 413 0.96 -1.26 8.18
CA ILE A 413 1.04 -1.97 9.47
C ILE A 413 0.12 -3.19 9.47
N CYS A 414 -1.12 -3.07 8.95
CA CYS A 414 -2.07 -4.17 8.88
C CYS A 414 -2.19 -4.68 7.43
N GLN A 415 -1.56 -5.82 7.13
CA GLN A 415 -1.54 -6.36 5.76
C GLN A 415 -2.93 -6.72 5.25
N CYS A 416 -3.73 -7.45 6.04
CA CYS A 416 -5.05 -7.94 5.59
C CYS A 416 -6.06 -6.82 5.32
N ASN A 417 -6.00 -5.71 6.07
CA ASN A 417 -6.88 -4.56 5.86
C ASN A 417 -6.23 -3.46 5.02
N SER A 418 -4.93 -3.58 4.71
CA SER A 418 -4.10 -2.57 4.05
C SER A 418 -4.07 -1.23 4.82
N VAL A 419 -3.95 -1.29 6.16
CA VAL A 419 -3.90 -0.08 7.01
C VAL A 419 -2.45 0.34 7.19
N THR A 420 -2.14 1.60 6.92
CA THR A 420 -0.79 2.17 7.05
C THR A 420 -0.54 2.75 8.44
N LYS A 421 0.74 3.01 8.76
CA LYS A 421 1.16 3.72 9.96
C LYS A 421 0.44 5.06 10.07
N GLY A 422 0.44 5.86 8.99
CA GLY A 422 -0.20 7.16 8.96
C GLY A 422 -1.70 7.10 9.23
N ALA A 423 -2.40 6.09 8.70
CA ALA A 423 -3.83 5.92 8.98
C ALA A 423 -4.12 5.60 10.45
N ILE A 424 -3.22 4.89 11.13
CA ILE A 424 -3.33 4.62 12.58
C ILE A 424 -3.01 5.87 13.38
N GLU A 425 -1.92 6.57 13.05
CA GLU A 425 -1.54 7.82 13.73
C GLU A 425 -2.62 8.89 13.60
N GLU A 426 -3.15 9.10 12.39
CA GLU A 426 -4.26 10.02 12.14
C GLU A 426 -5.50 9.65 12.97
N ALA A 427 -5.87 8.37 13.01
CA ALA A 427 -7.02 7.92 13.79
C ALA A 427 -6.83 8.15 15.30
N VAL A 428 -5.62 7.87 15.81
CA VAL A 428 -5.27 8.11 17.22
C VAL A 428 -5.37 9.59 17.56
N HIS A 429 -4.86 10.49 16.69
CA HIS A 429 -4.90 11.94 16.91
C HIS A 429 -6.27 12.56 16.77
N THR A 430 -7.01 12.17 15.73
CA THR A 430 -8.31 12.80 15.43
C THR A 430 -9.42 12.36 16.39
N LYS A 431 -9.24 11.24 17.09
CA LYS A 431 -10.26 10.63 17.95
C LYS A 431 -9.77 10.27 19.35
N ASP A 432 -8.58 10.74 19.73
CA ASP A 432 -7.95 10.51 21.03
C ASP A 432 -7.92 9.03 21.45
N LEU A 433 -7.56 8.13 20.52
CA LEU A 433 -7.57 6.68 20.76
C LEU A 433 -6.32 6.27 21.56
N THR A 434 -6.51 5.53 22.65
CA THR A 434 -5.41 5.13 23.55
C THR A 434 -5.16 3.62 23.60
N THR A 435 -6.10 2.83 23.07
CA THR A 435 -6.06 1.36 23.14
C THR A 435 -6.10 0.71 21.76
N VAL A 436 -5.61 -0.54 21.69
CA VAL A 436 -5.68 -1.33 20.45
C VAL A 436 -7.12 -1.55 20.01
N GLU A 437 -8.06 -1.74 20.93
CA GLU A 437 -9.47 -1.97 20.60
C GLU A 437 -10.11 -0.74 19.96
N GLU A 438 -9.77 0.46 20.44
CA GLU A 438 -10.19 1.72 19.82
C GLU A 438 -9.61 1.89 18.42
N VAL A 439 -8.30 1.64 18.24
CA VAL A 439 -7.65 1.64 16.91
C VAL A 439 -8.28 0.60 15.98
N LYS A 440 -8.58 -0.58 16.50
CA LYS A 440 -9.26 -1.66 15.76
C LYS A 440 -10.65 -1.24 15.31
N HIS A 441 -11.43 -0.61 16.17
CA HIS A 441 -12.76 -0.14 15.82
C HIS A 441 -12.71 0.94 14.72
N CYS A 442 -11.75 1.86 14.82
CA CYS A 442 -11.64 2.99 13.89
C CYS A 442 -11.01 2.61 12.53
N THR A 443 -9.91 1.86 12.55
CA THR A 443 -9.08 1.61 11.35
C THR A 443 -9.23 0.19 10.80
N LYS A 444 -9.86 -0.72 11.54
CA LYS A 444 -9.87 -2.18 11.31
C LYS A 444 -8.51 -2.87 11.47
N ALA A 445 -7.43 -2.16 11.79
CA ALA A 445 -6.15 -2.79 12.14
C ALA A 445 -6.34 -3.73 13.34
N SER A 446 -5.71 -4.91 13.32
CA SER A 446 -5.87 -5.97 14.32
C SER A 446 -7.28 -6.62 14.38
N GLY A 447 -8.24 -6.15 13.58
CA GLY A 447 -9.64 -6.61 13.62
C GLY A 447 -9.98 -7.81 12.75
N SER A 448 -9.06 -8.29 11.90
CA SER A 448 -9.29 -9.45 11.02
C SER A 448 -8.39 -10.64 11.39
N CYS A 449 -7.18 -10.75 10.85
CA CYS A 449 -6.28 -11.86 11.20
C CYS A 449 -5.51 -11.70 12.52
N GLY A 450 -5.61 -10.54 13.18
CA GLY A 450 -4.90 -10.25 14.45
C GLY A 450 -3.37 -10.12 14.36
N GLY A 451 -2.73 -10.52 13.26
CA GLY A 451 -1.27 -10.64 13.16
C GLY A 451 -0.45 -9.34 13.29
N CYS A 452 -1.09 -8.17 13.21
CA CYS A 452 -0.46 -6.86 13.42
C CYS A 452 -0.64 -6.30 14.84
N LYS A 453 -1.39 -6.97 15.73
CA LYS A 453 -1.71 -6.48 17.08
C LYS A 453 -0.47 -6.03 17.88
N PRO A 454 0.62 -6.82 18.00
CA PRO A 454 1.81 -6.39 18.73
C PRO A 454 2.44 -5.11 18.17
N LEU A 455 2.47 -4.97 16.83
CA LEU A 455 3.03 -3.79 16.17
C LEU A 455 2.17 -2.54 16.39
N VAL A 456 0.84 -2.70 16.50
CA VAL A 456 -0.08 -1.62 16.87
C VAL A 456 0.11 -1.22 18.34
N GLU A 457 0.29 -2.19 19.25
CA GLU A 457 0.60 -1.93 20.67
C GLU A 457 1.93 -1.18 20.83
N ASP A 458 2.96 -1.61 20.10
CA ASP A 458 4.26 -0.95 20.06
C ASP A 458 4.14 0.48 19.51
N LEU A 459 3.34 0.70 18.45
CA LEU A 459 3.11 2.03 17.88
C LEU A 459 2.39 2.94 18.88
N LEU A 460 1.35 2.46 19.54
CA LEU A 460 0.63 3.23 20.58
C LEU A 460 1.55 3.60 21.75
N ARG A 461 2.40 2.65 22.20
CA ARG A 461 3.43 2.93 23.21
C ARG A 461 4.43 3.98 22.75
N TYR A 462 4.88 3.91 21.50
CA TYR A 462 5.74 4.91 20.91
C TYR A 462 5.06 6.28 20.88
N MET A 463 3.81 6.36 20.39
CA MET A 463 3.03 7.60 20.32
C MET A 463 2.77 8.23 21.70
N SER A 464 2.66 7.40 22.73
CA SER A 464 2.51 7.85 24.13
C SER A 464 3.83 8.22 24.79
N SER A 465 4.97 7.96 24.14
CA SER A 465 6.29 8.25 24.69
C SER A 465 6.71 9.70 24.41
N GLY A 466 7.57 10.26 25.26
CA GLY A 466 8.15 11.60 25.04
C GLY A 466 9.09 11.70 23.83
N GLU A 467 9.31 10.60 23.10
CA GLU A 467 10.08 10.55 21.86
C GLU A 467 9.21 10.72 20.60
N TYR A 468 7.88 10.67 20.77
CA TYR A 468 6.94 10.92 19.69
C TYR A 468 6.83 12.41 19.40
N THR A 469 6.82 12.74 18.11
CA THR A 469 6.47 14.09 17.65
C THR A 469 5.21 13.94 16.83
N GLU A 470 4.11 14.53 17.29
CA GLU A 470 2.84 14.52 16.55
C GLU A 470 3.10 15.01 15.11
N PRO A 471 2.69 14.24 14.08
CA PRO A 471 2.52 14.79 12.76
C PRO A 471 1.44 15.87 12.92
N ALA A 472 1.83 17.13 12.70
CA ALA A 472 0.88 18.24 12.71
C ALA A 472 -0.31 17.84 11.83
N GLY A 473 -1.51 17.70 12.43
CA GLY A 473 -2.75 17.45 11.67
C GLY A 473 -2.80 18.46 10.53
N THR A 474 -3.19 18.01 9.32
CA THR A 474 -2.86 18.67 8.05
C THR A 474 -2.93 20.19 8.19
N PRO A 475 -1.79 20.85 8.43
CA PRO A 475 -1.83 22.21 8.92
C PRO A 475 -2.45 23.04 7.82
N SER A 476 -3.30 24.00 8.20
CA SER A 476 -3.73 24.96 7.21
C SER A 476 -2.49 25.57 6.56
N PHE A 477 -2.55 25.76 5.24
CA PHE A 477 -1.40 26.15 4.43
C PHE A 477 -0.66 27.35 5.04
N CYS A 478 -1.40 28.25 5.67
CA CYS A 478 -0.92 29.36 6.47
C CYS A 478 -1.99 29.77 7.49
N GLY A 479 -1.61 30.42 8.60
CA GLY A 479 -2.57 31.01 9.54
C GLY A 479 -3.52 32.06 8.93
N CYS A 480 -3.30 32.49 7.68
CA CYS A 480 -4.22 33.32 6.90
C CYS A 480 -5.42 32.55 6.33
N THR A 481 -5.45 31.21 6.40
CA THR A 481 -6.50 30.37 5.81
C THR A 481 -6.77 29.13 6.68
N ASP A 482 -7.92 28.51 6.48
CA ASP A 482 -8.26 27.18 7.03
C ASP A 482 -8.06 26.06 6.00
N PHE A 483 -7.81 26.41 4.73
CA PHE A 483 -7.54 25.45 3.66
C PHE A 483 -6.14 24.83 3.77
N THR A 484 -6.04 23.55 3.43
CA THR A 484 -4.75 22.88 3.18
C THR A 484 -4.19 23.31 1.83
N GLU A 485 -2.91 23.02 1.57
CA GLU A 485 -2.29 23.37 0.29
C GLU A 485 -2.94 22.62 -0.90
N ASP A 486 -3.31 21.36 -0.69
CA ASP A 486 -4.01 20.54 -1.70
C ASP A 486 -5.41 21.08 -2.02
N ASP A 487 -6.14 21.56 -1.00
CA ASP A 487 -7.45 22.20 -1.23
C ASP A 487 -7.32 23.45 -2.11
N ILE A 488 -6.26 24.23 -1.91
CA ILE A 488 -5.98 25.43 -2.71
C ILE A 488 -5.72 25.03 -4.15
N ILE A 489 -4.86 24.05 -4.39
CA ILE A 489 -4.56 23.57 -5.75
C ILE A 489 -5.84 23.07 -6.45
N ALA A 490 -6.67 22.30 -5.74
CA ALA A 490 -7.92 21.79 -6.27
C ALA A 490 -8.92 22.92 -6.65
N GLU A 491 -9.05 23.95 -5.82
CA GLU A 491 -9.89 25.11 -6.13
C GLU A 491 -9.34 25.93 -7.30
N LEU A 492 -8.02 26.11 -7.36
CA LEU A 492 -7.36 26.79 -8.47
C LEU A 492 -7.53 26.04 -9.79
N GLN A 493 -7.66 24.71 -9.79
CA GLN A 493 -7.94 23.92 -11.00
C GLN A 493 -9.41 24.00 -11.44
N ARG A 494 -10.35 24.23 -10.51
CA ARG A 494 -11.79 24.28 -10.79
C ARG A 494 -12.24 25.58 -11.45
N LYS A 495 -11.57 26.69 -11.16
CA LYS A 495 -11.96 28.03 -11.61
C LYS A 495 -10.75 28.83 -12.08
N PRO A 496 -10.85 29.54 -13.22
CA PRO A 496 -9.79 30.44 -13.66
C PRO A 496 -9.75 31.68 -12.77
N PHE A 497 -8.59 31.94 -12.18
CA PHE A 497 -8.31 33.15 -11.40
C PHE A 497 -7.23 33.98 -12.11
N THR A 498 -7.33 35.31 -12.01
CA THR A 498 -6.45 36.24 -12.72
C THR A 498 -5.44 36.93 -11.83
N THR A 499 -5.64 36.92 -10.50
CA THR A 499 -4.69 37.49 -9.53
C THR A 499 -4.73 36.74 -8.20
N PRO A 500 -3.65 36.75 -7.39
CA PRO A 500 -3.66 36.16 -6.06
C PRO A 500 -4.69 36.80 -5.11
N ALA A 501 -4.94 38.10 -5.27
CA ALA A 501 -5.93 38.83 -4.50
C ALA A 501 -7.36 38.31 -4.77
N GLU A 502 -7.64 37.93 -6.02
CA GLU A 502 -8.92 37.34 -6.40
C GLU A 502 -9.14 35.97 -5.74
N VAL A 503 -8.11 35.11 -5.76
CA VAL A 503 -8.11 33.79 -5.11
C VAL A 503 -8.41 33.95 -3.62
N MET A 504 -7.65 34.82 -2.93
CA MET A 504 -7.78 35.04 -1.49
C MET A 504 -9.16 35.59 -1.12
N ASN A 505 -9.72 36.49 -1.92
CA ASN A 505 -11.03 37.07 -1.66
C ASN A 505 -12.16 36.03 -1.84
N GLN A 506 -12.09 35.21 -2.90
CA GLN A 506 -13.13 34.19 -3.15
C GLN A 506 -13.04 33.00 -2.19
N LEU A 507 -11.82 32.60 -1.81
CA LEU A 507 -11.59 31.50 -0.86
C LEU A 507 -11.64 31.95 0.61
N GLY A 508 -11.99 33.21 0.89
CA GLY A 508 -12.25 33.69 2.25
C GLY A 508 -11.01 33.76 3.14
N TRP A 509 -9.85 34.18 2.62
CA TRP A 509 -8.65 34.38 3.43
C TRP A 509 -8.91 35.34 4.60
N LYS A 510 -8.45 34.97 5.80
CA LYS A 510 -8.52 35.79 7.02
C LYS A 510 -7.76 37.11 6.87
N THR A 511 -6.73 37.13 6.03
CA THR A 511 -5.95 38.33 5.69
C THR A 511 -6.22 38.73 4.25
N LYS A 512 -6.83 39.92 4.04
CA LYS A 512 -7.39 40.37 2.75
C LYS A 512 -6.44 40.33 1.54
N ASN A 513 -5.13 40.42 1.75
CA ASN A 513 -4.09 40.34 0.71
C ASN A 513 -3.04 39.24 0.96
N GLY A 514 -3.32 38.31 1.88
CA GLY A 514 -2.38 37.26 2.27
C GLY A 514 -1.13 37.78 2.97
N CYS A 515 -0.21 36.87 3.31
CA CYS A 515 1.09 37.19 3.88
C CYS A 515 2.23 36.91 2.89
N GLY A 516 3.49 37.14 3.31
CA GLY A 516 4.69 36.87 2.51
C GLY A 516 4.89 35.40 2.08
N LYS A 517 4.14 34.45 2.65
CA LYS A 517 4.08 33.05 2.18
C LYS A 517 2.94 32.81 1.19
N CYS A 518 1.76 33.38 1.45
CA CYS A 518 0.55 33.10 0.67
C CYS A 518 0.59 33.69 -0.75
N VAL A 519 1.04 34.95 -0.88
CA VAL A 519 1.06 35.62 -2.19
C VAL A 519 2.01 34.88 -3.14
N PRO A 520 3.27 34.56 -2.77
CA PRO A 520 4.18 33.87 -3.69
C PRO A 520 3.74 32.44 -4.04
N ALA A 521 3.14 31.70 -3.12
CA ALA A 521 2.66 30.34 -3.38
C ALA A 521 1.51 30.33 -4.39
N ILE A 522 0.51 31.19 -4.20
CA ILE A 522 -0.61 31.30 -5.15
C ILE A 522 -0.11 31.80 -6.50
N GLN A 523 0.86 32.72 -6.53
CA GLN A 523 1.49 33.15 -7.79
C GLN A 523 2.20 32.01 -8.52
N TYR A 524 2.89 31.12 -7.80
CA TYR A 524 3.51 29.92 -8.37
C TYR A 524 2.44 29.00 -8.97
N TYR A 525 1.38 28.67 -8.22
CA TYR A 525 0.33 27.79 -8.71
C TYR A 525 -0.44 28.35 -9.89
N LEU A 526 -0.71 29.66 -9.91
CA LEU A 526 -1.33 30.32 -11.06
C LEU A 526 -0.43 30.28 -12.29
N GLU A 527 0.89 30.52 -12.14
CA GLU A 527 1.85 30.41 -13.24
C GLU A 527 1.97 28.97 -13.78
N MET A 528 1.88 27.98 -12.89
CA MET A 528 1.93 26.56 -13.24
C MET A 528 0.64 26.08 -13.93
N LEU A 529 -0.53 26.47 -13.42
CA LEU A 529 -1.83 26.00 -13.92
C LEU A 529 -2.33 26.79 -15.13
N TYR A 530 -1.95 28.07 -15.26
CA TYR A 530 -2.46 28.97 -16.31
C TYR A 530 -1.32 29.54 -17.16
N PRO A 531 -0.98 28.86 -18.28
CA PRO A 531 0.05 29.31 -19.19
C PRO A 531 -0.26 30.69 -19.77
N GLY A 532 0.52 31.72 -19.39
CA GLY A 532 0.31 33.13 -19.78
C GLY A 532 0.05 34.09 -18.62
N PHE A 533 -0.12 33.59 -17.40
CA PHE A 533 -0.18 34.42 -16.20
C PHE A 533 1.15 35.16 -15.97
N ILE A 534 1.10 36.50 -15.89
CA ILE A 534 2.28 37.35 -15.63
C ILE A 534 2.22 37.81 -14.18
N GLN A 535 3.24 37.47 -13.40
CA GLN A 535 3.39 37.98 -12.04
C GLN A 535 3.70 39.49 -12.06
N PRO A 536 3.05 40.30 -11.21
CA PRO A 536 3.45 41.70 -10.99
C PRO A 536 4.89 41.75 -10.43
N GLU A 537 5.72 42.67 -10.93
CA GLU A 537 7.08 42.84 -10.39
C GLU A 537 7.03 43.24 -8.90
N PRO A 538 7.82 42.59 -8.02
CA PRO A 538 7.93 43.02 -6.63
C PRO A 538 8.58 44.41 -6.53
N ALA A 539 8.14 45.19 -5.52
CA ALA A 539 8.63 46.55 -5.28
C ALA A 539 10.15 46.58 -4.96
N ALA A 540 10.76 47.72 -5.30
CA ALA A 540 12.19 47.93 -5.51
C ALA A 540 13.13 47.53 -4.36
N GLU A 541 14.10 46.64 -4.66
CA GLU A 541 15.38 46.57 -3.97
C GLU A 541 16.31 47.69 -4.46
N ASP A 542 17.16 48.23 -3.56
CA ASP A 542 18.13 49.30 -3.85
C ASP A 542 19.20 48.89 -4.88
N THR A 543 19.50 47.59 -4.98
CA THR A 543 20.47 47.05 -5.94
C THR A 543 20.01 45.72 -6.51
N CYS A 544 20.49 45.36 -7.70
CA CYS A 544 20.15 44.15 -8.42
C CYS A 544 21.37 43.24 -8.56
N THR A 545 21.11 41.94 -8.66
CA THR A 545 22.11 40.95 -9.11
C THR A 545 21.75 40.49 -10.52
N LEU A 546 22.76 40.30 -11.38
CA LEU A 546 22.63 39.70 -12.70
C LEU A 546 23.56 38.47 -12.83
N ILE A 547 23.05 37.37 -13.37
CA ILE A 547 23.81 36.16 -13.68
C ILE A 547 23.75 35.96 -15.21
N PRO A 548 24.86 36.18 -15.95
CA PRO A 548 24.93 35.87 -17.37
C PRO A 548 24.79 34.37 -17.63
N GLN A 549 23.98 34.01 -18.62
CA GLN A 549 23.63 32.61 -18.88
C GLN A 549 24.70 31.90 -19.70
N MET A 550 25.41 31.00 -19.05
CA MET A 550 26.55 30.24 -19.61
C MET A 550 26.20 28.74 -19.70
N TYR A 551 25.40 28.36 -20.71
CA TYR A 551 24.85 27.01 -20.82
C TYR A 551 25.88 25.88 -20.67
N GLY A 552 25.61 24.95 -19.75
CA GLY A 552 26.49 23.82 -19.44
C GLY A 552 27.87 24.22 -18.89
N GLY A 553 28.01 25.43 -18.34
CA GLY A 553 29.28 25.94 -17.81
C GLY A 553 30.21 26.49 -18.89
N ARG A 554 29.70 26.76 -20.10
CA ARG A 554 30.52 27.12 -21.25
C ARG A 554 30.48 28.63 -21.52
N THR A 555 31.65 29.16 -21.84
CA THR A 555 31.83 30.53 -22.35
C THR A 555 32.94 30.55 -23.39
N ASN A 556 33.15 31.68 -24.04
CA ASN A 556 34.23 31.93 -24.98
C ASN A 556 34.89 33.30 -24.71
N ALA A 557 36.00 33.59 -25.38
CA ALA A 557 36.75 34.82 -25.16
C ALA A 557 35.95 36.10 -25.50
N GLU A 558 35.05 36.05 -26.48
CA GLU A 558 34.19 37.17 -26.86
C GLU A 558 33.16 37.46 -25.75
N GLN A 559 32.50 36.44 -25.24
CA GLN A 559 31.53 36.55 -24.15
C GLN A 559 32.19 37.07 -22.86
N LEU A 560 33.39 36.57 -22.53
CA LEU A 560 34.14 37.04 -21.36
C LEU A 560 34.58 38.50 -21.51
N ARG A 561 35.04 38.91 -22.70
CA ARG A 561 35.34 40.32 -22.98
C ARG A 561 34.10 41.19 -22.82
N ASN A 562 32.98 40.79 -23.42
CA ASN A 562 31.74 41.56 -23.30
C ASN A 562 31.31 41.73 -21.83
N ILE A 563 31.41 40.68 -21.01
CA ILE A 563 31.08 40.79 -19.58
C ILE A 563 32.05 41.74 -18.85
N ALA A 564 33.35 41.69 -19.16
CA ALA A 564 34.33 42.61 -18.59
C ALA A 564 34.02 44.07 -18.97
N ASP A 565 33.73 44.32 -20.24
CA ASP A 565 33.37 45.65 -20.76
C ASP A 565 32.11 46.21 -20.05
N ILE A 566 31.13 45.35 -19.77
CA ILE A 566 29.91 45.71 -19.02
C ILE A 566 30.21 46.07 -17.57
N ILE A 567 31.06 45.29 -16.90
CA ILE A 567 31.45 45.54 -15.51
C ILE A 567 32.10 46.92 -15.40
N GLU A 568 32.98 47.27 -16.34
CA GLU A 568 33.66 48.56 -16.39
C GLU A 568 32.69 49.70 -16.77
N THR A 569 31.90 49.53 -17.83
CA THR A 569 30.99 50.57 -18.36
C THR A 569 29.95 51.01 -17.34
N TYR A 570 29.42 50.06 -16.57
CA TYR A 570 28.37 50.31 -15.58
C TYR A 570 28.90 50.41 -14.15
N SER A 571 30.23 50.40 -13.95
CA SER A 571 30.88 50.44 -12.64
C SER A 571 30.29 49.44 -11.65
N ILE A 572 30.13 48.18 -12.09
CA ILE A 572 29.53 47.12 -11.25
C ILE A 572 30.49 46.77 -10.11
N PRO A 573 30.07 46.90 -8.84
CA PRO A 573 30.99 46.86 -7.70
C PRO A 573 31.47 45.46 -7.32
N ASP A 574 30.73 44.39 -7.67
CA ASP A 574 31.07 43.02 -7.30
C ASP A 574 30.81 42.03 -8.44
N ALA A 575 31.82 41.20 -8.74
CA ALA A 575 31.75 40.09 -9.68
C ALA A 575 32.34 38.84 -9.01
N SER A 576 31.50 37.83 -8.76
CA SER A 576 31.87 36.62 -8.03
C SER A 576 31.46 35.33 -8.77
N ILE A 577 32.17 34.23 -8.52
CA ILE A 577 31.79 32.91 -9.02
C ILE A 577 30.97 32.19 -7.95
N THR A 578 29.75 31.81 -8.29
CA THR A 578 28.84 31.10 -7.39
C THR A 578 29.26 29.65 -7.18
N HIS A 579 28.73 29.03 -6.12
CA HIS A 579 28.89 27.61 -5.85
C HIS A 579 28.43 26.71 -7.00
N SER A 580 27.57 27.20 -7.90
CA SER A 580 27.08 26.53 -9.10
C SER A 580 27.91 26.81 -10.35
N GLN A 581 29.12 27.36 -10.19
CA GLN A 581 30.05 27.67 -11.28
C GLN A 581 29.47 28.68 -12.28
N ARG A 582 28.78 29.70 -11.75
CA ARG A 582 28.21 30.82 -12.53
C ARG A 582 28.84 32.14 -12.12
N LEU A 583 29.07 33.03 -13.08
CA LEU A 583 29.47 34.39 -12.80
C LEU A 583 28.25 35.19 -12.32
N LYS A 584 28.36 35.85 -11.17
CA LYS A 584 27.33 36.66 -10.55
C LYS A 584 27.84 38.09 -10.45
N LEU A 585 27.08 39.02 -11.01
CA LEU A 585 27.33 40.46 -10.97
C LEU A 585 26.37 41.09 -9.94
N SER A 586 26.89 41.64 -8.85
CA SER A 586 26.09 42.19 -7.75
C SER A 586 26.25 43.72 -7.65
N GLY A 587 25.22 44.40 -7.13
CA GLY A 587 25.28 45.84 -6.89
C GLY A 587 24.87 46.72 -8.09
N ILE A 588 24.14 46.15 -9.04
CA ILE A 588 23.66 46.86 -10.24
C ILE A 588 22.51 47.80 -9.85
N ARG A 589 22.53 49.06 -10.30
CA ARG A 589 21.41 49.99 -10.07
C ARG A 589 20.18 49.51 -10.86
N PRO A 590 18.96 49.48 -10.28
CA PRO A 590 17.76 49.02 -10.98
C PRO A 590 17.50 49.72 -12.33
N ALA A 591 17.86 51.00 -12.45
CA ALA A 591 17.72 51.78 -13.68
C ALA A 591 18.66 51.32 -14.82
N ASP A 592 19.84 50.78 -14.48
CA ASP A 592 20.83 50.33 -15.47
C ASP A 592 20.53 48.91 -15.99
N LEU A 593 19.72 48.14 -15.26
CA LEU A 593 19.46 46.73 -15.54
C LEU A 593 18.92 46.46 -16.96
N PRO A 594 17.96 47.25 -17.52
CA PRO A 594 17.49 47.05 -18.89
C PRO A 594 18.58 47.33 -19.93
N HIS A 595 19.43 48.32 -19.69
CA HIS A 595 20.54 48.70 -20.59
C HIS A 595 21.62 47.61 -20.58
N ILE A 596 22.02 47.15 -19.39
CA ILE A 596 22.96 46.04 -19.23
C ILE A 596 22.45 44.78 -19.94
N LYS A 597 21.16 44.43 -19.80
CA LYS A 597 20.57 43.25 -20.48
C LYS A 597 20.64 43.35 -22.00
N ASN A 598 20.48 44.55 -22.56
CA ASN A 598 20.61 44.76 -24.01
C ASN A 598 22.06 44.66 -24.48
N ASP A 599 23.00 45.21 -23.72
CA ASP A 599 24.42 45.26 -24.10
C ASP A 599 25.16 43.93 -23.87
N LEU A 600 24.74 43.14 -22.88
CA LEU A 600 25.39 41.88 -22.51
C LEU A 600 25.37 40.83 -23.63
N LYS A 601 24.47 40.97 -24.63
CA LYS A 601 24.33 40.07 -25.81
C LYS A 601 24.32 38.56 -25.48
N ILE A 602 24.07 38.23 -24.22
CA ILE A 602 23.98 36.90 -23.64
C ILE A 602 22.71 36.95 -22.79
N PRO A 603 21.84 35.92 -22.83
CA PRO A 603 20.68 35.85 -21.94
C PRO A 603 21.14 36.03 -20.49
N ALA A 604 20.41 36.79 -19.68
CA ALA A 604 20.86 37.11 -18.34
C ALA A 604 19.69 37.22 -17.37
N TYR A 605 19.85 36.62 -16.19
CA TYR A 605 18.80 36.55 -15.19
C TYR A 605 19.09 37.48 -14.03
N SER A 606 18.08 38.24 -13.63
CA SER A 606 18.13 39.07 -12.44
C SER A 606 17.50 38.34 -11.27
N ASN A 607 18.13 38.38 -10.09
CA ASN A 607 17.60 37.75 -8.85
C ASN A 607 16.22 38.29 -8.40
N LYS A 608 15.72 39.35 -9.04
CA LYS A 608 14.33 39.81 -8.88
C LYS A 608 13.29 38.76 -9.26
N HIS A 609 13.68 37.67 -9.93
CA HIS A 609 12.77 36.66 -10.46
C HIS A 609 13.18 35.25 -10.02
N ARG A 610 12.26 34.65 -9.25
CA ARG A 610 11.85 33.23 -9.32
C ARG A 610 12.79 32.18 -8.71
N ARG A 611 12.16 31.17 -8.12
CA ARG A 611 12.73 29.85 -7.82
C ARG A 611 12.89 29.10 -9.15
N THR A 612 13.78 29.55 -10.02
CA THR A 612 14.05 28.89 -11.31
C THR A 612 15.29 28.01 -11.22
N LEU A 613 15.43 27.06 -12.13
CA LEU A 613 16.69 26.36 -12.34
C LEU A 613 17.77 27.37 -12.76
N GLN A 614 18.71 27.66 -11.86
CA GLN A 614 19.77 28.64 -12.12
C GLN A 614 20.89 28.08 -13.00
N SER A 615 21.12 26.77 -12.93
CA SER A 615 22.17 26.11 -13.71
C SER A 615 22.08 24.59 -13.67
N VAL A 616 22.54 23.94 -14.73
CA VAL A 616 22.91 22.52 -14.70
C VAL A 616 24.42 22.40 -14.61
N ARG A 617 24.94 21.86 -13.50
CA ARG A 617 26.37 21.65 -13.31
C ARG A 617 26.84 20.47 -14.16
N ALA A 618 27.98 20.60 -14.82
CA ALA A 618 28.59 19.53 -15.60
C ALA A 618 30.05 19.33 -15.19
N CYS A 619 30.50 18.08 -15.10
CA CYS A 619 31.93 17.79 -14.91
C CYS A 619 32.77 18.30 -16.08
N THR A 620 33.96 18.82 -15.79
CA THR A 620 34.94 19.33 -16.76
C THR A 620 36.05 18.34 -17.10
N CYS A 621 36.01 17.15 -16.51
CA CYS A 621 37.03 16.10 -16.52
C CYS A 621 37.27 15.38 -17.87
N GLY A 622 36.41 15.55 -18.89
CA GLY A 622 36.47 14.78 -20.14
C GLY A 622 36.91 15.57 -21.38
N GLN A 623 37.71 14.95 -22.27
CA GLN A 623 38.18 15.56 -23.52
C GLN A 623 37.06 15.82 -24.56
N ASN A 624 36.03 14.96 -24.62
CA ASN A 624 34.98 14.99 -25.66
C ASN A 624 33.78 15.92 -25.38
N ARG A 625 33.81 16.71 -24.30
CA ARG A 625 32.82 17.76 -23.94
C ARG A 625 31.33 17.35 -24.03
N SER A 626 31.02 16.06 -23.98
CA SER A 626 29.66 15.54 -24.21
C SER A 626 28.73 15.84 -23.04
N ILE A 627 29.25 15.81 -21.81
CA ILE A 627 28.50 16.11 -20.58
C ILE A 627 28.07 17.58 -20.56
N GLN A 628 28.95 18.51 -20.93
CA GLN A 628 28.61 19.93 -21.01
C GLN A 628 27.60 20.23 -22.13
N LYS A 629 27.61 19.46 -23.23
CA LYS A 629 26.57 19.56 -24.28
C LYS A 629 25.21 19.10 -23.76
N LEU A 630 25.15 17.97 -23.05
CA LEU A 630 23.93 17.46 -22.43
C LEU A 630 23.39 18.43 -21.36
N ALA A 631 24.27 18.93 -20.49
CA ALA A 631 23.89 19.95 -19.50
C ALA A 631 23.34 21.22 -20.15
N ALA A 632 23.99 21.72 -21.21
CA ALA A 632 23.51 22.86 -21.97
C ALA A 632 22.13 22.61 -22.61
N GLN A 633 21.87 21.39 -23.09
CA GLN A 633 20.57 21.00 -23.65
C GLN A 633 19.47 20.96 -22.59
N ILE A 634 19.74 20.34 -21.43
CA ILE A 634 18.77 20.30 -20.32
C ILE A 634 18.49 21.71 -19.81
N GLU A 635 19.53 22.52 -19.63
CA GLU A 635 19.41 23.89 -19.12
C GLU A 635 18.58 24.78 -20.05
N ARG A 636 18.79 24.73 -21.38
CA ARG A 636 17.96 25.49 -22.35
C ARG A 636 16.49 25.10 -22.34
N HIS A 637 16.18 23.85 -21.98
CA HIS A 637 14.81 23.35 -21.95
C HIS A 637 14.15 23.52 -20.58
N LEU A 638 14.88 23.95 -19.56
CA LEU A 638 14.34 24.13 -18.21
C LEU A 638 14.53 25.55 -17.68
N GLU A 639 15.26 26.39 -18.41
CA GLU A 639 15.41 27.80 -18.08
C GLU A 639 14.04 28.50 -18.04
N MET A 640 13.93 29.53 -17.19
CA MET A 640 12.72 30.36 -17.01
C MET A 640 11.50 29.69 -16.38
N LEU A 641 11.53 28.37 -16.16
CA LEU A 641 10.47 27.67 -15.45
C LEU A 641 10.44 28.03 -13.97
N SER A 642 9.26 28.42 -13.49
CA SER A 642 8.97 28.51 -12.07
C SER A 642 8.99 27.11 -11.47
N MET A 643 9.73 26.94 -10.37
CA MET A 643 9.82 25.71 -9.59
C MET A 643 9.25 25.94 -8.17
N PRO A 644 8.73 24.89 -7.52
CA PRO A 644 8.20 25.02 -6.17
C PRO A 644 9.30 25.37 -5.15
N ALA A 645 10.49 24.79 -5.33
CA ALA A 645 11.71 25.13 -4.58
C ALA A 645 12.91 25.31 -5.51
N CYS A 646 14.01 25.88 -4.99
CA CYS A 646 15.26 25.94 -5.75
C CYS A 646 15.82 24.53 -6.00
N ILE A 647 16.07 24.20 -7.27
CA ILE A 647 16.56 22.87 -7.68
C ILE A 647 18.03 22.95 -8.10
N SER A 648 18.81 21.95 -7.70
CA SER A 648 20.17 21.69 -8.17
C SER A 648 20.23 20.45 -9.08
N ILE A 649 20.78 20.61 -10.28
CA ILE A 649 21.01 19.50 -11.21
C ILE A 649 22.51 19.38 -11.50
N SER A 650 23.06 18.17 -11.45
CA SER A 650 24.47 17.92 -11.79
C SER A 650 24.68 16.66 -12.61
N LEU A 651 25.51 16.76 -13.65
CA LEU A 651 25.93 15.65 -14.51
C LEU A 651 27.43 15.40 -14.33
N SER A 652 27.83 14.15 -14.12
CA SER A 652 29.24 13.75 -13.95
C SER A 652 29.64 12.55 -14.81
N CYS A 653 30.96 12.32 -14.93
CA CYS A 653 31.52 11.15 -15.63
C CYS A 653 31.86 10.02 -14.64
N GLU A 654 32.33 8.90 -15.20
CA GLU A 654 32.72 7.65 -14.52
C GLU A 654 33.78 7.79 -13.41
N ALA A 655 34.58 8.86 -13.38
CA ALA A 655 35.72 8.97 -12.48
C ALA A 655 35.35 9.73 -11.18
N ASP A 656 35.12 9.00 -10.07
CA ASP A 656 35.07 9.45 -8.67
C ASP A 656 34.18 10.68 -8.34
N CYS A 657 33.31 11.09 -9.27
CA CYS A 657 32.50 12.29 -9.13
C CYS A 657 31.14 12.00 -8.49
N THR A 658 31.15 11.59 -7.21
CA THR A 658 29.95 11.32 -6.39
C THR A 658 29.13 12.57 -6.06
N ALA A 659 29.69 13.76 -6.31
CA ALA A 659 29.02 15.04 -6.04
C ALA A 659 27.69 15.22 -6.81
N ALA A 660 27.51 14.53 -7.94
CA ALA A 660 26.25 14.54 -8.68
C ALA A 660 25.11 13.90 -7.89
N ALA A 661 25.38 12.79 -7.19
CA ALA A 661 24.38 12.10 -6.35
C ALA A 661 23.97 12.92 -5.12
N LEU A 662 24.71 13.96 -4.75
CA LEU A 662 24.37 14.87 -3.64
C LEU A 662 23.49 16.06 -4.07
N GLN A 663 23.11 16.16 -5.34
CA GLN A 663 22.19 17.20 -5.83
C GLN A 663 20.75 16.70 -5.80
N ASP A 664 19.79 17.62 -5.95
CA ASP A 664 18.36 17.28 -6.04
C ASP A 664 18.12 16.30 -7.21
N VAL A 665 18.80 16.50 -8.33
CA VAL A 665 18.89 15.55 -9.45
C VAL A 665 20.35 15.39 -9.90
N GLY A 666 20.86 14.17 -9.82
CA GLY A 666 22.18 13.78 -10.29
C GLY A 666 22.11 12.84 -11.48
N ALA A 667 23.02 12.95 -12.44
CA ALA A 667 23.24 11.87 -13.40
C ALA A 667 24.73 11.57 -13.55
N ILE A 668 25.09 10.29 -13.39
CA ILE A 668 26.46 9.81 -13.46
C ILE A 668 26.56 8.91 -14.69
N ARG A 669 27.44 9.27 -15.62
CA ARG A 669 27.72 8.39 -16.77
C ARG A 669 28.47 7.15 -16.28
N THR A 670 28.02 5.97 -16.72
CA THR A 670 28.62 4.66 -16.46
C THR A 670 28.90 3.93 -17.78
N PRO A 671 29.69 2.84 -17.78
CA PRO A 671 29.93 2.07 -19.00
C PRO A 671 28.64 1.46 -19.57
N ALA A 672 27.63 1.23 -18.71
CA ALA A 672 26.33 0.69 -19.07
C ALA A 672 25.31 1.76 -19.48
N GLY A 673 25.64 3.06 -19.36
CA GLY A 673 24.73 4.17 -19.68
C GLY A 673 24.86 5.36 -18.73
N TRP A 674 23.77 5.72 -18.07
CA TRP A 674 23.65 6.86 -17.16
C TRP A 674 22.76 6.50 -15.96
N ASP A 675 23.36 6.55 -14.78
CA ASP A 675 22.68 6.36 -13.51
C ASP A 675 22.10 7.69 -13.06
N ILE A 676 20.77 7.79 -12.98
CA ILE A 676 20.06 8.99 -12.54
C ILE A 676 19.71 8.82 -11.07
N TYR A 677 20.07 9.81 -10.24
CA TYR A 677 19.80 9.88 -8.81
C TYR A 677 18.88 11.06 -8.51
N ILE A 678 17.97 10.90 -7.54
CA ILE A 678 17.05 11.97 -7.14
C ILE A 678 17.00 12.11 -5.61
N GLY A 679 16.70 13.32 -5.13
CA GLY A 679 16.49 13.60 -3.71
C GLY A 679 17.77 13.70 -2.87
N GLY A 680 18.91 14.03 -3.49
CA GLY A 680 20.15 14.33 -2.77
C GLY A 680 20.08 15.67 -2.03
N VAL A 681 20.82 15.78 -0.92
CA VAL A 681 20.88 16.99 -0.09
C VAL A 681 22.34 17.32 0.22
N ARG A 682 22.73 18.58 0.01
CA ARG A 682 24.10 19.08 0.26
C ARG A 682 24.23 19.95 1.53
N ARG A 683 23.13 20.22 2.23
CA ARG A 683 23.08 21.13 3.40
C ARG A 683 23.40 20.40 4.72
N THR A 684 22.97 20.95 5.85
CA THR A 684 23.27 20.52 7.23
C THR A 684 23.04 19.03 7.53
N HIS A 685 22.21 18.35 6.73
CA HIS A 685 22.03 16.90 6.73
C HIS A 685 22.31 16.33 5.34
N ALA A 686 23.60 16.23 4.97
CA ALA A 686 23.99 15.76 3.65
C ALA A 686 23.50 14.31 3.44
N ARG A 687 22.79 14.07 2.34
CA ARG A 687 22.27 12.74 1.97
C ARG A 687 22.51 12.50 0.49
N SER A 688 22.92 11.28 0.16
CA SER A 688 22.95 10.85 -1.25
C SER A 688 21.52 10.67 -1.74
N GLY A 689 21.27 11.09 -2.98
CA GLY A 689 20.05 10.76 -3.69
C GLY A 689 19.93 9.26 -3.89
N ALA A 690 18.68 8.80 -3.99
CA ALA A 690 18.37 7.42 -4.32
C ALA A 690 18.56 7.19 -5.83
N LEU A 691 19.09 6.03 -6.21
CA LEU A 691 19.16 5.64 -7.62
C LEU A 691 17.73 5.55 -8.17
N PHE A 692 17.39 6.43 -9.10
CA PHE A 692 16.08 6.52 -9.71
C PHE A 692 15.95 5.54 -10.88
N CYS A 693 16.84 5.62 -11.88
CA CYS A 693 16.85 4.72 -13.03
C CYS A 693 18.22 4.70 -13.71
N VAL A 694 18.37 3.78 -14.66
CA VAL A 694 19.52 3.71 -15.58
C VAL A 694 19.01 3.96 -17.00
N THR A 695 19.66 4.84 -17.74
CA THR A 695 19.33 5.17 -19.13
C THR A 695 20.52 4.91 -20.04
N ASP A 696 20.29 4.52 -21.29
CA ASP A 696 21.31 4.06 -22.23
C ASP A 696 22.03 5.18 -22.99
N THR A 697 21.33 6.29 -23.25
CA THR A 697 21.81 7.39 -24.12
C THR A 697 21.64 8.74 -23.45
N ALA A 698 22.45 9.72 -23.87
CA ALA A 698 22.32 11.10 -23.40
C ALA A 698 20.92 11.69 -23.69
N GLU A 699 20.28 11.24 -24.77
CA GLU A 699 18.93 11.69 -25.14
C GLU A 699 17.86 11.10 -24.20
N SER A 700 17.91 9.81 -23.88
CA SER A 700 17.01 9.19 -22.92
C SER A 700 17.23 9.76 -21.51
N THR A 701 18.47 10.04 -21.11
CA THR A 701 18.78 10.78 -19.87
C THR A 701 18.14 12.18 -19.85
N ALA A 702 18.26 12.95 -20.94
CA ALA A 702 17.65 14.27 -21.04
C ALA A 702 16.12 14.21 -20.99
N ARG A 703 15.50 13.24 -21.66
CA ARG A 703 14.04 13.02 -21.62
C ARG A 703 13.59 12.70 -20.20
N MET A 704 14.29 11.80 -19.52
CA MET A 704 13.96 11.38 -18.16
C MET A 704 14.07 12.53 -17.15
N ILE A 705 15.18 13.28 -17.16
CA ILE A 705 15.36 14.43 -16.26
C ILE A 705 14.29 15.50 -16.51
N LYS A 706 13.96 15.80 -17.77
CA LYS A 706 12.91 16.77 -18.09
C LYS A 706 11.53 16.32 -17.62
N GLY A 707 11.17 15.05 -17.85
CA GLY A 707 9.91 14.48 -17.37
C GLY A 707 9.82 14.52 -15.85
N LEU A 708 10.91 14.15 -15.16
CA LEU A 708 11.01 14.24 -13.70
C LEU A 708 10.79 15.65 -13.19
N ILE A 709 11.45 16.64 -13.80
CA ILE A 709 11.31 18.05 -13.40
C ILE A 709 9.89 18.55 -13.63
N GLN A 710 9.26 18.20 -14.77
CA GLN A 710 7.87 18.57 -15.00
C GLN A 710 6.93 17.91 -13.99
N TYR A 711 7.11 16.62 -13.71
CA TYR A 711 6.30 15.90 -12.74
C TYR A 711 6.45 16.48 -11.32
N TYR A 712 7.69 16.82 -10.93
CA TYR A 712 7.96 17.52 -9.68
C TYR A 712 7.26 18.89 -9.63
N ARG A 713 7.29 19.68 -10.72
CA ARG A 713 6.56 20.96 -10.77
C ARG A 713 5.06 20.76 -10.53
N GLU A 714 4.46 19.79 -11.19
CA GLU A 714 3.01 19.55 -11.16
C GLU A 714 2.51 18.95 -9.84
N THR A 715 3.38 18.30 -9.06
CA THR A 715 2.95 17.50 -7.90
C THR A 715 3.58 17.91 -6.56
N ALA A 716 4.61 18.75 -6.55
CA ALA A 716 5.23 19.24 -5.33
C ALA A 716 4.50 20.46 -4.75
N HIS A 717 4.47 20.54 -3.42
CA HIS A 717 3.98 21.70 -2.68
C HIS A 717 4.96 22.87 -2.79
N TYR A 718 4.49 24.10 -2.57
CA TYR A 718 5.33 25.29 -2.67
C TYR A 718 6.39 25.26 -1.55
N GLU A 719 7.63 25.55 -1.91
CA GLU A 719 8.83 25.38 -1.07
C GLU A 719 9.22 23.94 -0.72
N GLU A 720 8.49 22.93 -1.18
CA GLU A 720 8.84 21.53 -0.93
C GLU A 720 10.06 21.14 -1.76
N ALA A 721 11.16 20.76 -1.11
CA ALA A 721 12.36 20.33 -1.82
C ALA A 721 12.16 18.94 -2.47
N VAL A 722 12.88 18.64 -3.56
CA VAL A 722 12.77 17.36 -4.30
C VAL A 722 12.89 16.14 -3.39
N HIS A 723 13.73 16.24 -2.38
CA HIS A 723 13.97 15.18 -1.41
C HIS A 723 12.75 14.94 -0.48
N GLN A 724 12.05 16.00 -0.06
CA GLN A 724 10.81 15.92 0.73
C GLN A 724 9.65 15.42 -0.13
N TRP A 725 9.55 15.94 -1.35
CA TRP A 725 8.59 15.49 -2.34
C TRP A 725 8.74 13.99 -2.65
N MET A 726 9.96 13.51 -2.85
CA MET A 726 10.23 12.09 -3.06
C MET A 726 9.81 11.24 -1.85
N ASP A 727 10.06 11.73 -0.63
CA ASP A 727 9.69 11.03 0.60
C ASP A 727 8.14 10.97 0.78
N ARG A 728 7.42 12.01 0.34
CA ARG A 728 5.94 12.08 0.36
C ARG A 728 5.27 11.28 -0.74
N VAL A 729 5.70 11.46 -1.99
CA VAL A 729 5.09 10.83 -3.18
C VAL A 729 5.55 9.37 -3.33
N GLY A 730 6.75 9.05 -2.86
CA GLY A 730 7.36 7.73 -2.95
C GLY A 730 8.04 7.50 -4.30
N ILE A 731 9.30 7.03 -4.25
CA ILE A 731 10.10 6.77 -5.47
C ILE A 731 9.47 5.74 -6.41
N VAL A 732 8.67 4.80 -5.88
CA VAL A 732 7.96 3.79 -6.69
C VAL A 732 6.90 4.45 -7.57
N ASN A 733 6.03 5.28 -6.98
CA ASN A 733 5.02 6.03 -7.74
C ASN A 733 5.65 6.98 -8.77
N ILE A 734 6.75 7.66 -8.40
CA ILE A 734 7.49 8.50 -9.34
C ILE A 734 8.02 7.68 -10.54
N ARG A 735 8.46 6.44 -10.30
CA ARG A 735 8.87 5.52 -11.38
C ARG A 735 7.70 5.05 -12.21
N GLU A 736 6.58 4.67 -11.61
CA GLU A 736 5.38 4.24 -12.33
C GLU A 736 4.94 5.30 -13.34
N VAL A 737 4.86 6.56 -12.92
CA VAL A 737 4.48 7.67 -13.82
C VAL A 737 5.53 7.93 -14.89
N LEU A 738 6.81 7.99 -14.53
CA LEU A 738 7.86 8.39 -15.47
C LEU A 738 8.35 7.26 -16.36
N PHE A 739 8.12 5.99 -16.02
CA PHE A 739 8.53 4.85 -16.85
C PHE A 739 7.48 4.48 -17.88
N GLU A 740 6.22 4.79 -17.62
CA GLU A 740 5.16 4.76 -18.62
C GLU A 740 5.44 5.82 -19.70
N GLU A 741 5.45 5.42 -20.98
CA GLU A 741 5.87 6.28 -22.10
C GLU A 741 4.82 7.34 -22.46
N ASP A 742 3.54 7.01 -22.43
CA ASP A 742 2.44 7.92 -22.73
C ASP A 742 2.36 9.04 -21.69
N LEU A 743 2.45 8.71 -20.40
CA LEU A 743 2.47 9.68 -19.29
C LEU A 743 3.71 10.58 -19.37
N ARG A 744 4.90 9.99 -19.59
CA ARG A 744 6.13 10.76 -19.77
C ARG A 744 6.06 11.67 -21.00
N THR A 745 5.46 11.20 -22.09
CA THR A 745 5.27 12.01 -23.31
C THR A 745 4.34 13.18 -23.04
N HIS A 746 3.23 12.95 -22.33
CA HIS A 746 2.31 14.01 -21.92
C HIS A 746 3.02 15.09 -21.07
N LEU A 747 3.82 14.69 -20.08
CA LEU A 747 4.63 15.61 -19.28
C LEU A 747 5.58 16.43 -20.15
N LEU A 748 6.25 15.80 -21.12
CA LEU A 748 7.17 16.52 -22.02
C LEU A 748 6.44 17.48 -22.97
N GLU A 749 5.21 17.18 -23.37
CA GLU A 749 4.36 18.06 -24.18
C GLU A 749 3.86 19.26 -23.37
N ASN A 750 3.43 19.05 -22.12
CA ASN A 750 3.06 20.14 -21.20
C ASN A 750 4.25 21.07 -20.96
N LEU A 751 5.42 20.50 -20.65
CA LEU A 751 6.68 21.23 -20.49
C LEU A 751 7.00 22.09 -21.72
N LYS A 752 6.87 21.52 -22.93
CA LYS A 752 7.13 22.24 -24.19
C LYS A 752 6.14 23.38 -24.40
N THR A 753 4.88 23.17 -24.05
CA THR A 753 3.80 24.16 -24.15
C THR A 753 4.09 25.35 -23.23
N ASP A 754 4.38 25.10 -21.95
CA ASP A 754 4.76 26.10 -20.96
C ASP A 754 5.92 26.98 -21.43
N LEU A 755 7.02 26.35 -21.86
CA LEU A 755 8.22 27.05 -22.34
C LEU A 755 7.93 27.93 -23.55
N SER A 756 7.13 27.43 -24.50
CA SER A 756 6.82 28.17 -25.73
C SER A 756 6.03 29.45 -25.45
N LEU A 757 5.22 29.45 -24.41
CA LEU A 757 4.41 30.60 -23.99
C LEU A 757 5.25 31.60 -23.19
N ILE A 758 6.14 31.11 -22.31
CA ILE A 758 7.11 31.93 -21.59
C ILE A 758 8.05 32.67 -22.56
N GLN A 759 8.53 32.00 -23.62
CA GLN A 759 9.44 32.61 -24.60
C GLN A 759 8.75 33.61 -25.56
N LYS A 760 7.43 33.50 -25.76
CA LYS A 760 6.66 34.39 -26.65
C LYS A 760 6.16 35.67 -25.98
N LEU A 761 6.31 35.80 -24.66
CA LEU A 761 5.97 37.02 -23.93
C LEU A 761 6.90 38.17 -24.37
N PRO A 762 6.39 39.22 -25.05
CA PRO A 762 7.22 40.37 -25.36
C PRO A 762 7.61 41.06 -24.05
N LEU A 763 8.88 41.49 -23.96
CA LEU A 763 9.33 42.54 -23.04
C LEU A 763 8.60 43.85 -23.39
N LYS A 764 7.30 43.94 -23.12
CA LYS A 764 6.51 45.16 -23.23
C LYS A 764 6.12 45.59 -21.83
N THR A 765 6.81 46.64 -21.42
CA THR A 765 6.49 47.54 -20.32
C THR A 765 4.99 47.76 -20.17
N GLY A 766 4.52 47.64 -18.94
CA GLY A 766 3.12 47.84 -18.57
C GLY A 766 2.61 49.20 -19.03
N ALA A 767 1.61 49.16 -19.90
CA ALA A 767 0.64 50.24 -20.07
C ALA A 767 -0.71 49.59 -20.41
N HIS A 768 -1.54 49.38 -19.40
CA HIS A 768 -2.95 49.07 -19.60
C HIS A 768 -3.60 50.25 -20.35
N LYS A 769 -3.98 50.05 -21.60
CA LYS A 769 -5.02 50.87 -22.24
C LYS A 769 -6.35 50.48 -21.61
N LYS A 770 -6.99 51.45 -20.96
CA LYS A 770 -8.42 51.41 -20.62
C LYS A 770 -9.24 51.21 -21.89
N GLY A 771 -10.19 50.28 -21.83
CA GLY A 771 -11.26 50.04 -22.78
C GLY A 771 -12.30 49.18 -22.10
#